data_AF-A0A210QZH8-F1
#
_entry.id   AF-A0A210QZH8-F1
#
_cell.length_a   1.000
_cell.length_b   1.000
_cell.length_c   1.000
_cell.angle_alpha   90.00
_cell.angle_beta   90.00
_cell.angle_gamma   90.00
#
_symmetry.space_group_name_H-M   'P 1'
#
loop_
_entity.id
_entity.type
_entity.pdbx_description
1 polymer ?
#
loop_
_entity_poly.entity_id
_entity_poly.type
_entity_poly.pdbx_seq_one_letter_code
_entity_poly.pdbx_strand_id
1 'polypeptide(L)'
;MRMASTTMSKNNADEWYDKITSFLRDEGTLEELRKKFDKCTSNEERVNLIYKLPIAQDVMQTNPNFKEKCEEVAVNLRNQGNAFFQKKKYKQALDLYTQSVLFSPCPSSSSPSENNDNLEKPPTLALAFANRSAVLYHMTKDELCLADIELALENGYPENLQYKLYDRRGKCYMQLKWGEAATEAFTKAKGQIRVSDLDEDKMKKIAEEIDKLIVACGKIKDDQHKKVMKTQAECNRSHDDLPVISSRNVKFPNASAAVTMEESEEMGRGIYAAEDIEIGDVLVVEKAYMSVSMPGCSILNCHNCCERLFSPFPCRNCAEVGYCSRQCEMESWKNYHCVECEHLGGIQAAQLGLGHLSFRMVLKAGFEYLKAYKDTADAVGDSFGSGFNRDGVYDSNDYNTVYNLVNHCEKRTTTDLLKRTINAVFLVKCLENSSFVPSTEKRHEDLMYVGGHILRHIQMLPCNAHEVSELKLKKTMIAESVGEEIGSAIYAMLSLFNHSCDPDVVRHSYGDVCVVRAIKKISKGREILDNYGTVYAVSAKSDRQKKLSQYQFVCNCLPCQNVWPLYFNIPNEVPIFKCEKCSSALSPVNNTTKTAKCTACKYTQKLAKTILTLECSDKVFRTVLEKFLSGNQGPEHTLHVLNKHLQFLQQNICLPWQDFNNCQEAIKQCYAMQANCHVIE
;
A
#
# COMPACT_ATOMS: atom_id res chain seq x y z
N MET A 1 -9.98 -6.47 17.29
CA MET A 1 -11.36 -6.86 17.69
C MET A 1 -12.03 -7.50 16.49
N ARG A 2 -12.33 -8.82 16.54
CA ARG A 2 -13.20 -9.47 15.56
C ARG A 2 -14.63 -9.12 15.93
N MET A 3 -15.24 -8.13 15.29
CA MET A 3 -16.68 -7.95 15.37
C MET A 3 -17.34 -9.09 14.60
N ALA A 4 -18.37 -9.66 15.23
CA ALA A 4 -19.13 -10.77 14.73
C ALA A 4 -19.62 -10.52 13.30
N SER A 5 -19.48 -11.56 12.47
CA SER A 5 -20.11 -11.69 11.15
C SER A 5 -21.60 -11.41 11.26
N THR A 6 -21.98 -10.16 11.01
CA THR A 6 -23.34 -9.79 10.62
C THR A 6 -23.58 -10.51 9.30
N THR A 7 -24.62 -11.34 9.24
CA THR A 7 -25.11 -12.00 8.02
C THR A 7 -24.98 -11.05 6.83
N MET A 8 -24.01 -11.30 5.94
CA MET A 8 -23.82 -10.49 4.74
C MET A 8 -25.11 -10.55 3.93
N SER A 9 -25.63 -9.36 3.62
CA SER A 9 -26.69 -9.18 2.64
C SER A 9 -26.37 -9.94 1.34
N LYS A 10 -27.35 -10.69 0.82
CA LYS A 10 -27.31 -11.48 -0.43
C LYS A 10 -27.32 -10.56 -1.67
N ASN A 11 -26.23 -9.83 -1.90
CA ASN A 11 -26.12 -8.89 -3.00
C ASN A 11 -24.65 -8.67 -3.47
N ASN A 12 -24.08 -9.65 -4.18
CA ASN A 12 -22.73 -9.58 -4.74
C ASN A 12 -22.67 -9.84 -6.25
N ALA A 13 -21.50 -9.63 -6.86
CA ALA A 13 -21.28 -9.76 -8.29
C ALA A 13 -21.66 -11.12 -8.90
N ASP A 14 -21.26 -12.22 -8.26
CA ASP A 14 -21.57 -13.56 -8.76
C ASP A 14 -23.08 -13.84 -8.69
N GLU A 15 -23.75 -13.40 -7.62
CA GLU A 15 -25.21 -13.49 -7.53
C GLU A 15 -25.94 -12.64 -8.58
N TRP A 16 -25.42 -11.46 -8.94
CA TRP A 16 -26.00 -10.68 -10.05
C TRP A 16 -25.87 -11.42 -11.37
N TYR A 17 -24.70 -12.00 -11.65
CA TYR A 17 -24.51 -12.83 -12.83
C TYR A 17 -25.49 -14.00 -12.87
N ASP A 18 -25.65 -14.72 -11.76
CA ASP A 18 -26.56 -15.86 -11.69
C ASP A 18 -28.03 -15.44 -11.86
N LYS A 19 -28.47 -14.36 -11.20
CA LYS A 19 -29.85 -13.84 -11.35
C LYS A 19 -30.14 -13.36 -12.76
N ILE A 20 -29.23 -12.58 -13.36
CA ILE A 20 -29.38 -12.07 -14.74
C ILE A 20 -29.42 -13.25 -15.71
N THR A 21 -28.50 -14.20 -15.61
CA THR A 21 -28.44 -15.33 -16.55
C THR A 21 -29.57 -16.34 -16.35
N SER A 22 -30.08 -16.53 -15.12
CA SER A 22 -31.28 -17.32 -14.87
C SER A 22 -32.51 -16.67 -15.50
N PHE A 23 -32.74 -15.38 -15.22
CA PHE A 23 -33.88 -14.65 -15.78
C PHE A 23 -33.91 -14.70 -17.31
N LEU A 24 -32.77 -14.44 -17.95
CA LEU A 24 -32.67 -14.49 -19.42
C LEU A 24 -32.82 -15.91 -19.98
N ARG A 25 -32.48 -16.94 -19.20
CA ARG A 25 -32.71 -18.34 -19.58
C ARG A 25 -34.19 -18.68 -19.54
N ASP A 26 -34.88 -18.24 -18.50
CA ASP A 26 -36.32 -18.46 -18.31
C ASP A 26 -37.12 -17.74 -19.42
N GLU A 27 -36.67 -16.55 -19.84
CA GLU A 27 -37.20 -15.80 -20.98
C GLU A 27 -36.74 -16.32 -22.36
N GLY A 28 -35.84 -17.31 -22.41
CA GLY A 28 -35.31 -17.87 -23.67
C GLY A 28 -34.40 -16.92 -24.48
N THR A 29 -33.92 -15.82 -23.89
CA THR A 29 -33.15 -14.76 -24.57
C THR A 29 -31.64 -14.79 -24.28
N LEU A 30 -31.17 -15.67 -23.38
CA LEU A 30 -29.76 -15.73 -22.97
C LEU A 30 -28.79 -15.96 -24.14
N GLU A 31 -29.09 -16.87 -25.05
CA GLU A 31 -28.23 -17.18 -26.20
C GLU A 31 -28.22 -16.05 -27.23
N GLU A 32 -29.32 -15.30 -27.35
CA GLU A 32 -29.36 -14.09 -28.19
C GLU A 32 -28.49 -12.98 -27.58
N LEU A 33 -28.55 -12.78 -26.27
CA LEU A 33 -27.68 -11.83 -25.56
C LEU A 33 -26.20 -12.18 -25.79
N ARG A 34 -25.82 -13.45 -25.62
CA ARG A 34 -24.44 -13.91 -25.83
C ARG A 34 -23.96 -13.61 -27.25
N LYS A 35 -24.78 -13.91 -28.27
CA LYS A 35 -24.48 -13.58 -29.67
C LYS A 35 -24.33 -12.07 -29.91
N LYS A 36 -25.13 -11.23 -29.25
CA LYS A 36 -24.99 -9.76 -29.32
C LYS A 36 -23.72 -9.29 -28.62
N PHE A 37 -23.42 -9.87 -27.45
CA PHE A 37 -22.26 -9.54 -26.64
C PHE A 37 -20.94 -9.90 -27.34
N ASP A 38 -20.87 -11.07 -27.98
CA ASP A 38 -19.69 -11.51 -28.75
C ASP A 38 -19.45 -10.63 -29.99
N LYS A 39 -20.49 -9.95 -30.50
CA LYS A 39 -20.39 -8.99 -31.61
C LYS A 39 -19.96 -7.59 -31.18
N CYS A 40 -19.98 -7.28 -29.89
CA CYS A 40 -19.51 -5.98 -29.40
C CYS A 40 -18.01 -5.82 -29.69
N THR A 41 -17.66 -4.72 -30.34
CA THR A 41 -16.30 -4.36 -30.75
C THR A 41 -15.59 -3.48 -29.73
N SER A 42 -16.34 -2.83 -28.83
CA SER A 42 -15.80 -1.96 -27.79
C SER A 42 -16.30 -2.33 -26.39
N ASN A 43 -15.57 -1.88 -25.36
CA ASN A 43 -16.02 -2.03 -23.98
C ASN A 43 -17.26 -1.17 -23.70
N GLU A 44 -17.39 -0.02 -24.34
CA GLU A 44 -18.58 0.84 -24.25
C GLU A 44 -19.83 0.09 -24.72
N GLU A 45 -19.76 -0.60 -25.86
CA GLU A 45 -20.87 -1.40 -26.39
C GLU A 45 -21.26 -2.53 -25.43
N ARG A 46 -20.26 -3.23 -24.85
CA ARG A 46 -20.50 -4.30 -23.87
C ARG A 46 -21.22 -3.77 -22.63
N VAL A 47 -20.73 -2.67 -22.06
CA VAL A 47 -21.34 -2.04 -20.88
C VAL A 47 -22.76 -1.58 -21.20
N ASN A 48 -22.95 -0.89 -22.33
CA ASN A 48 -24.27 -0.41 -22.76
C ASN A 48 -25.28 -1.55 -22.96
N LEU A 49 -24.85 -2.67 -23.54
CA LEU A 49 -25.71 -3.84 -23.75
C LEU A 49 -26.24 -4.40 -22.42
N ILE A 50 -25.37 -4.57 -21.42
CA ILE A 50 -25.77 -5.12 -20.11
C ILE A 50 -26.52 -4.09 -19.29
N TYR A 51 -26.10 -2.84 -19.33
CA TYR A 51 -26.74 -1.73 -18.63
C TYR A 51 -28.22 -1.59 -19.04
N LYS A 52 -28.56 -1.74 -20.33
CA LYS A 52 -29.94 -1.58 -20.81
C LYS A 52 -30.89 -2.73 -20.43
N LEU A 53 -30.40 -3.81 -19.82
CA LEU A 53 -31.26 -4.92 -19.42
C LEU A 53 -32.11 -4.51 -18.20
N PRO A 54 -33.46 -4.64 -18.26
CA PRO A 54 -34.31 -4.33 -17.10
C PRO A 54 -33.92 -5.12 -15.85
N ILE A 55 -33.65 -6.42 -15.99
CA ILE A 55 -33.19 -7.26 -14.89
C ILE A 55 -31.89 -6.76 -14.25
N ALA A 56 -30.97 -6.22 -15.05
CA ALA A 56 -29.72 -5.65 -14.54
C ALA A 56 -30.00 -4.38 -13.71
N GLN A 57 -30.98 -3.58 -14.13
CA GLN A 57 -31.42 -2.40 -13.38
C GLN A 57 -32.06 -2.78 -12.04
N ASP A 58 -32.85 -3.85 -12.02
CA ASP A 58 -33.57 -4.30 -10.84
C ASP A 58 -32.66 -4.92 -9.77
N VAL A 59 -31.70 -5.76 -10.18
CA VAL A 59 -30.83 -6.49 -9.24
C VAL A 59 -29.66 -5.64 -8.71
N MET A 60 -29.19 -4.65 -9.47
CA MET A 60 -28.08 -3.78 -9.07
C MET A 60 -28.59 -2.45 -8.50
N GLN A 61 -29.07 -2.46 -7.25
CA GLN A 61 -29.50 -1.25 -6.56
C GLN A 61 -28.33 -0.55 -5.86
N THR A 62 -28.24 0.78 -5.98
CA THR A 62 -27.11 1.60 -5.49
C THR A 62 -27.55 2.63 -4.45
N ASN A 63 -28.42 2.25 -3.52
CA ASN A 63 -28.80 3.11 -2.41
C ASN A 63 -27.58 3.45 -1.54
N PRO A 64 -27.56 4.62 -0.85
CA PRO A 64 -26.53 4.93 0.13
C PRO A 64 -26.36 3.78 1.13
N ASN A 65 -25.12 3.31 1.27
CA ASN A 65 -24.71 2.24 2.15
C ASN A 65 -23.32 2.56 2.69
N PHE A 66 -23.30 3.30 3.80
CA PHE A 66 -22.10 3.69 4.52
C PHE A 66 -22.43 3.90 6.00
N LYS A 67 -21.44 3.76 6.86
CA LYS A 67 -21.56 4.12 8.27
C LYS A 67 -21.61 5.62 8.44
N GLU A 68 -22.77 6.12 8.85
CA GLU A 68 -22.98 7.52 9.16
C GLU A 68 -22.26 7.96 10.44
N LYS A 69 -21.89 9.24 10.48
CA LYS A 69 -21.45 9.90 11.69
C LYS A 69 -22.63 10.08 12.64
N CYS A 70 -22.38 9.88 13.93
CA CYS A 70 -23.42 9.97 14.96
C CYS A 70 -22.82 10.57 16.23
N GLU A 71 -23.33 11.73 16.63
CA GLU A 71 -22.89 12.44 17.82
C GLU A 71 -23.10 11.61 19.09
N GLU A 72 -24.26 10.97 19.26
CA GLU A 72 -24.56 10.14 20.42
C GLU A 72 -23.55 8.98 20.56
N VAL A 73 -23.27 8.29 19.45
CA VAL A 73 -22.28 7.20 19.41
C VAL A 73 -20.89 7.73 19.74
N ALA A 74 -20.48 8.87 19.16
CA ALA A 74 -19.19 9.48 19.43
C ALA A 74 -19.03 9.86 20.92
N VAL A 75 -20.06 10.44 21.53
CA VAL A 75 -20.07 10.81 22.95
C VAL A 75 -20.02 9.56 23.85
N ASN A 76 -20.78 8.52 23.53
CA ASN A 76 -20.77 7.27 24.29
C ASN A 76 -19.37 6.61 24.26
N LEU A 77 -18.77 6.48 23.07
CA LEU A 77 -17.42 5.96 22.90
C LEU A 77 -16.39 6.76 23.70
N ARG A 78 -16.50 8.10 23.68
CA ARG A 78 -15.62 8.99 24.47
C ARG A 78 -15.79 8.76 25.96
N ASN A 79 -17.01 8.60 26.45
CA ASN A 79 -17.28 8.33 27.86
C ASN A 79 -16.75 6.96 28.31
N GLN A 80 -16.87 5.94 27.47
CA GLN A 80 -16.21 4.65 27.71
C GLN A 80 -14.68 4.79 27.73
N GLY A 81 -14.12 5.58 26.81
CA GLY A 81 -12.70 5.93 26.79
C GLY A 81 -12.25 6.60 28.09
N ASN A 82 -13.04 7.54 28.64
CA ASN A 82 -12.79 8.18 29.93
C ASN A 82 -12.70 7.16 31.07
N ALA A 83 -13.57 6.15 31.08
CA ALA A 83 -13.54 5.10 32.10
C ALA A 83 -12.26 4.24 32.03
N PHE A 84 -11.73 3.97 30.83
CA PHE A 84 -10.44 3.29 30.66
C PHE A 84 -9.25 4.19 31.00
N PHE A 85 -9.32 5.47 30.62
CA PHE A 85 -8.30 6.47 30.92
C PHE A 85 -8.08 6.61 32.44
N GLN A 86 -9.16 6.73 33.21
CA GLN A 86 -9.10 6.80 34.67
C GLN A 86 -8.45 5.55 35.30
N LYS A 87 -8.61 4.39 34.67
CA LYS A 87 -7.97 3.12 35.07
C LYS A 87 -6.54 2.97 34.54
N LYS A 88 -5.97 4.00 33.91
CA LYS A 88 -4.64 4.00 33.25
C LYS A 88 -4.50 2.92 32.16
N LYS A 89 -5.63 2.49 31.58
CA LYS A 89 -5.69 1.53 30.48
C LYS A 89 -5.62 2.26 29.14
N TYR A 90 -4.44 2.81 28.85
CA TYR A 90 -4.25 3.77 27.76
C TYR A 90 -4.49 3.20 26.36
N LYS A 91 -4.09 1.94 26.09
CA LYS A 91 -4.35 1.28 24.78
C LYS A 91 -5.84 1.20 24.48
N GLN A 92 -6.64 0.72 25.44
CA GLN A 92 -8.10 0.67 25.29
C GLN A 92 -8.74 2.07 25.20
N ALA A 93 -8.23 3.04 25.97
CA ALA A 93 -8.72 4.42 25.91
C ALA A 93 -8.45 5.05 24.53
N LEU A 94 -7.25 4.82 23.96
CA LEU A 94 -6.89 5.27 22.61
C LEU A 94 -7.85 4.72 21.56
N ASP A 95 -8.11 3.40 21.58
CA ASP A 95 -9.01 2.74 20.63
C ASP A 95 -10.43 3.36 20.65
N LEU A 96 -10.95 3.66 21.84
CA LEU A 96 -12.27 4.25 22.01
C LEU A 96 -12.32 5.74 21.64
N TYR A 97 -11.30 6.52 22.00
CA TYR A 97 -11.21 7.91 21.58
C TYR A 97 -11.01 8.04 20.06
N THR A 98 -10.25 7.14 19.44
CA THR A 98 -10.11 7.09 17.98
C THR A 98 -11.43 6.78 17.30
N GLN A 99 -12.20 5.80 17.80
CA GLN A 99 -13.55 5.56 17.27
C GLN A 99 -14.46 6.76 17.47
N SER A 100 -14.40 7.42 18.63
CA SER A 100 -15.15 8.66 18.89
C SER A 100 -14.84 9.75 17.85
N VAL A 101 -13.56 9.95 17.50
CA VAL A 101 -13.15 10.87 16.42
C VAL A 101 -13.77 10.48 15.07
N LEU A 102 -13.76 9.19 14.69
CA LEU A 102 -14.32 8.73 13.41
C LEU A 102 -15.84 8.97 13.30
N PHE A 103 -16.57 8.73 14.38
CA PHE A 103 -18.04 8.92 14.42
C PHE A 103 -18.48 10.37 14.64
N SER A 104 -17.58 11.25 15.08
CA SER A 104 -17.94 12.64 15.37
C SER A 104 -18.37 13.37 14.08
N PRO A 105 -19.52 14.07 14.08
CA PRO A 105 -19.90 14.98 12.99
C PRO A 105 -18.83 16.03 12.73
N CYS A 106 -18.57 16.33 11.45
CA CYS A 106 -17.60 17.34 11.06
C CYS A 106 -18.31 18.68 10.78
N PRO A 107 -17.74 19.85 11.17
CA PRO A 107 -18.39 21.14 10.95
C PRO A 107 -18.75 21.44 9.49
N SER A 108 -18.01 20.86 8.54
CA SER A 108 -18.21 21.01 7.10
C SER A 108 -19.23 20.05 6.48
N SER A 109 -19.88 19.17 7.25
CA SER A 109 -20.84 18.19 6.73
C SER A 109 -22.30 18.68 6.77
N SER A 110 -22.58 19.82 7.39
CA SER A 110 -23.91 20.43 7.31
C SER A 110 -24.03 21.22 6.01
N SER A 111 -24.99 20.84 5.15
CA SER A 111 -25.55 21.73 4.15
C SER A 111 -25.80 23.12 4.76
N PRO A 112 -25.62 24.22 4.00
CA PRO A 112 -26.02 25.55 4.43
C PRO A 112 -27.55 25.64 4.42
N SER A 113 -28.22 24.85 5.25
CA SER A 113 -29.66 24.93 5.48
C SER A 113 -29.88 25.79 6.72
N GLU A 114 -30.32 27.02 6.43
CA GLU A 114 -31.16 27.90 7.24
C GLU A 114 -30.61 28.30 8.62
N ASN A 115 -30.12 29.54 8.68
CA ASN A 115 -30.26 30.51 9.76
C ASN A 115 -30.62 29.92 11.13
N ASN A 116 -29.61 29.48 11.87
CA ASN A 116 -29.71 29.31 13.31
C ASN A 116 -28.41 29.80 13.95
N ASP A 117 -28.28 31.13 14.03
CA ASP A 117 -27.17 31.85 14.69
C ASP A 117 -27.09 31.60 16.21
N ASN A 118 -27.89 30.68 16.78
CA ASN A 118 -28.03 30.49 18.23
C ASN A 118 -28.07 29.01 18.70
N LEU A 119 -27.51 28.05 17.97
CA LEU A 119 -27.26 26.71 18.52
C LEU A 119 -25.76 26.50 18.76
N GLU A 120 -25.34 26.52 20.03
CA GLU A 120 -24.07 25.94 20.50
C GLU A 120 -24.03 24.46 20.07
N LYS A 121 -23.51 24.16 18.87
CA LYS A 121 -23.21 22.77 18.50
C LYS A 121 -22.15 22.27 19.47
N PRO A 122 -22.34 21.12 20.12
CA PRO A 122 -21.33 20.60 21.04
C PRO A 122 -20.05 20.35 20.24
N PRO A 123 -18.87 20.75 20.74
CA PRO A 123 -17.62 20.52 20.04
C PRO A 123 -17.18 19.05 20.21
N THR A 124 -18.05 18.10 19.81
CA THR A 124 -17.88 16.66 20.05
C THR A 124 -16.59 16.15 19.41
N LEU A 125 -16.30 16.56 18.17
CA LEU A 125 -15.04 16.24 17.50
C LEU A 125 -13.83 16.85 18.24
N ALA A 126 -13.94 18.12 18.66
CA ALA A 126 -12.87 18.80 19.39
C ALA A 126 -12.58 18.13 20.75
N LEU A 127 -13.64 17.75 21.48
CA LEU A 127 -13.57 17.02 22.74
C LEU A 127 -12.95 15.64 22.54
N ALA A 128 -13.28 14.94 21.45
CA ALA A 128 -12.68 13.65 21.11
C ALA A 128 -11.17 13.79 20.84
N PHE A 129 -10.73 14.77 20.05
CA PHE A 129 -9.30 15.07 19.85
C PHE A 129 -8.59 15.46 21.16
N ALA A 130 -9.23 16.29 21.99
CA ALA A 130 -8.69 16.68 23.29
C ALA A 130 -8.54 15.49 24.26
N ASN A 131 -9.46 14.53 24.21
CA ASN A 131 -9.38 13.30 24.98
C ASN A 131 -8.29 12.35 24.43
N ARG A 132 -8.18 12.23 23.11
CA ARG A 132 -7.17 11.40 22.44
C ARG A 132 -5.75 11.91 22.67
N SER A 133 -5.51 13.23 22.57
CA SER A 133 -4.22 13.84 22.94
C SER A 133 -3.83 13.57 24.40
N ALA A 134 -4.79 13.40 25.32
CA ALA A 134 -4.48 13.08 26.71
C ALA A 134 -3.82 11.70 26.83
N VAL A 135 -4.34 10.72 26.10
CA VAL A 135 -3.78 9.37 26.04
C VAL A 135 -2.42 9.37 25.34
N LEU A 136 -2.31 10.08 24.22
CA LEU A 136 -1.07 10.17 23.45
C LEU A 136 0.08 10.74 24.28
N TYR A 137 -0.19 11.77 25.09
CA TYR A 137 0.75 12.29 26.08
C TYR A 137 1.25 11.22 27.05
N HIS A 138 0.34 10.44 27.65
CA HIS A 138 0.71 9.37 28.59
C HIS A 138 1.41 8.18 27.93
N MET A 139 1.25 8.01 26.62
CA MET A 139 1.95 7.01 25.81
C MET A 139 3.27 7.54 25.21
N THR A 140 3.73 8.72 25.66
CA THR A 140 4.95 9.39 25.17
C THR A 140 4.99 9.51 23.65
N LYS A 141 3.84 9.91 23.08
CA LYS A 141 3.66 10.18 21.64
C LYS A 141 3.48 11.69 21.45
N ASP A 142 4.53 12.46 21.77
CA ASP A 142 4.45 13.92 21.87
C ASP A 142 4.02 14.60 20.57
N GLU A 143 4.60 14.23 19.42
CA GLU A 143 4.24 14.82 18.12
C GLU A 143 2.77 14.59 17.74
N LEU A 144 2.26 13.39 17.99
CA LEU A 144 0.84 13.05 17.78
C LEU A 144 -0.08 13.76 18.77
N CYS A 145 0.36 13.91 20.03
CA CYS A 145 -0.36 14.68 21.04
C CYS A 145 -0.49 16.15 20.62
N LEU A 146 0.60 16.75 20.14
CA LEU A 146 0.62 18.12 19.65
C LEU A 146 -0.34 18.31 18.46
N ALA A 147 -0.34 17.39 17.49
CA ALA A 147 -1.26 17.42 16.36
C ALA A 147 -2.74 17.33 16.81
N ASP A 148 -3.08 16.45 17.74
CA ASP A 148 -4.46 16.34 18.26
C ASP A 148 -4.87 17.57 19.09
N ILE A 149 -3.94 18.22 19.78
CA ILE A 149 -4.19 19.49 20.50
C ILE A 149 -4.59 20.58 19.50
N GLU A 150 -3.85 20.71 18.39
CA GLU A 150 -4.18 21.67 17.33
C GLU A 150 -5.54 21.37 16.71
N LEU A 151 -5.81 20.10 16.37
CA LEU A 151 -7.11 19.69 15.83
C LEU A 151 -8.26 19.97 16.80
N ALA A 152 -8.06 19.80 18.10
CA ALA A 152 -9.07 20.18 19.08
C ALA A 152 -9.33 21.70 19.02
N LEU A 153 -8.29 22.53 19.05
CA LEU A 153 -8.43 23.98 19.02
C LEU A 153 -9.11 24.47 17.72
N GLU A 154 -8.71 23.93 16.57
CA GLU A 154 -9.28 24.26 15.25
C GLU A 154 -10.76 23.88 15.11
N ASN A 155 -11.22 22.84 15.81
CA ASN A 155 -12.60 22.37 15.79
C ASN A 155 -13.46 22.97 16.91
N GLY A 156 -13.03 24.10 17.50
CA GLY A 156 -13.83 24.86 18.46
C GLY A 156 -13.82 24.28 19.88
N TYR A 157 -12.66 23.84 20.37
CA TYR A 157 -12.55 23.39 21.77
C TYR A 157 -12.94 24.52 22.76
N PRO A 158 -13.78 24.24 23.79
CA PRO A 158 -14.31 25.25 24.69
C PRO A 158 -13.22 26.11 25.35
N GLU A 159 -13.35 27.45 25.26
CA GLU A 159 -12.35 28.42 25.76
C GLU A 159 -12.03 28.21 27.24
N ASN A 160 -13.07 28.02 28.06
CA ASN A 160 -12.99 27.73 29.49
C ASN A 160 -12.17 26.46 29.83
N LEU A 161 -11.92 25.58 28.85
CA LEU A 161 -11.13 24.37 28.99
C LEU A 161 -9.76 24.43 28.29
N GLN A 162 -9.50 25.43 27.44
CA GLN A 162 -8.29 25.49 26.60
C GLN A 162 -6.99 25.52 27.40
N TYR A 163 -7.00 26.04 28.64
CA TYR A 163 -5.82 26.01 29.51
C TYR A 163 -5.24 24.58 29.69
N LYS A 164 -6.09 23.54 29.69
CA LYS A 164 -5.67 22.14 29.80
C LYS A 164 -4.88 21.66 28.58
N LEU A 165 -5.28 22.10 27.39
CA LEU A 165 -4.61 21.77 26.14
C LEU A 165 -3.25 22.48 26.06
N TYR A 166 -3.20 23.75 26.40
CA TYR A 166 -1.95 24.52 26.39
C TYR A 166 -0.95 24.04 27.45
N ASP A 167 -1.42 23.65 28.64
CA ASP A 167 -0.57 23.01 29.67
C ASP A 167 0.03 21.69 29.15
N ARG A 168 -0.80 20.82 28.55
CA ARG A 168 -0.33 19.57 27.92
C ARG A 168 0.67 19.84 26.78
N ARG A 169 0.40 20.85 25.96
CA ARG A 169 1.28 21.27 24.86
C ARG A 169 2.66 21.68 25.39
N GLY A 170 2.70 22.49 26.45
CA GLY A 170 3.95 22.88 27.10
C GLY A 170 4.72 21.67 27.63
N LYS A 171 4.02 20.71 28.25
CA LYS A 171 4.62 19.47 28.75
C LYS A 171 5.19 18.59 27.62
N CYS A 172 4.52 18.49 26.47
CA CYS A 172 5.06 17.82 25.28
C CYS A 172 6.34 18.51 24.77
N TYR A 173 6.32 19.83 24.62
CA TYR A 173 7.51 20.58 24.21
C TYR A 173 8.68 20.43 25.18
N MET A 174 8.42 20.33 26.49
CA MET A 174 9.47 19.99 27.46
C MET A 174 10.08 18.60 27.21
N GLN A 175 9.26 17.58 26.92
CA GLN A 175 9.75 16.22 26.60
C GLN A 175 10.58 16.21 25.32
N LEU A 176 10.19 17.03 24.33
CA LEU A 176 10.92 17.24 23.08
C LEU A 176 12.15 18.15 23.22
N LYS A 177 12.39 18.74 24.41
CA LYS A 177 13.48 19.69 24.70
C LYS A 177 13.41 20.99 23.88
N TRP A 178 12.21 21.52 23.68
CA TRP A 178 11.97 22.83 23.07
C TRP A 178 11.47 23.81 24.13
N GLY A 179 12.40 24.39 24.89
CA GLY A 179 12.14 25.27 26.03
C GLY A 179 11.42 26.56 25.65
N GLU A 180 11.75 27.18 24.51
CA GLU A 180 11.06 28.39 24.03
C GLU A 180 9.58 28.11 23.74
N ALA A 181 9.30 27.09 22.93
CA ALA A 181 7.94 26.68 22.56
C ALA A 181 7.14 26.22 23.80
N ALA A 182 7.78 25.52 24.73
CA ALA A 182 7.18 25.13 26.00
C ALA A 182 6.77 26.34 26.83
N THR A 183 7.66 27.33 26.96
CA THR A 183 7.42 28.59 27.68
C THR A 183 6.23 29.34 27.09
N GLU A 184 6.16 29.44 25.77
CA GLU A 184 5.04 30.08 25.07
C GLU A 184 3.72 29.36 25.34
N ALA A 185 3.71 28.03 25.25
CA ALA A 185 2.53 27.22 25.51
C ALA A 185 2.05 27.36 26.97
N PHE A 186 2.95 27.33 27.94
CA PHE A 186 2.62 27.54 29.35
C PHE A 186 2.11 28.96 29.64
N THR A 187 2.70 29.97 29.00
CA THR A 187 2.23 31.36 29.12
C THR A 187 0.80 31.50 28.59
N LYS A 188 0.51 30.89 27.44
CA LYS A 188 -0.86 30.80 26.89
C LYS A 188 -1.81 30.06 27.84
N ALA A 189 -1.37 28.94 28.42
CA ALA A 189 -2.16 28.20 29.41
C ALA A 189 -2.52 29.07 30.62
N LYS A 190 -1.55 29.81 31.18
CA LYS A 190 -1.75 30.72 32.30
C LYS A 190 -2.74 31.83 31.97
N GLY A 191 -2.67 32.41 30.78
CA GLY A 191 -3.62 33.42 30.30
C GLY A 191 -5.05 32.89 30.25
N GLN A 192 -5.23 31.65 29.77
CA GLN A 192 -6.54 31.00 29.61
C GLN A 192 -7.19 30.54 30.92
N ILE A 193 -6.45 30.44 32.03
CA ILE A 193 -7.04 30.10 33.33
C ILE A 193 -8.12 31.13 33.73
N ARG A 194 -7.92 32.41 33.37
CA ARG A 194 -8.83 33.51 33.74
C ARG A 194 -10.25 33.36 33.19
N VAL A 195 -10.41 32.63 32.10
CA VAL A 195 -11.71 32.37 31.45
C VAL A 195 -12.26 30.98 31.77
N SER A 196 -11.62 30.25 32.69
CA SER A 196 -12.05 28.91 33.10
C SER A 196 -13.11 28.93 34.19
N ASP A 197 -13.87 27.83 34.30
CA ASP A 197 -14.89 27.65 35.36
C ASP A 197 -14.30 27.16 36.70
N LEU A 198 -13.00 27.41 36.94
CA LEU A 198 -12.33 26.98 38.16
C LEU A 198 -12.57 27.97 39.30
N ASP A 199 -12.63 27.46 40.53
CA ASP A 199 -12.57 28.30 41.72
C ASP A 199 -11.20 28.98 41.87
N GLU A 200 -11.17 30.13 42.55
CA GLU A 200 -9.97 30.97 42.70
C GLU A 200 -8.78 30.21 43.29
N ASP A 201 -9.03 29.30 44.24
CA ASP A 201 -7.98 28.49 44.88
C ASP A 201 -7.34 27.53 43.88
N LYS A 202 -8.13 26.86 43.02
CA LYS A 202 -7.62 26.01 41.94
C LYS A 202 -6.89 26.81 40.88
N MET A 203 -7.42 27.97 40.49
CA MET A 203 -6.77 28.86 39.52
C MET A 203 -5.37 29.25 40.00
N LYS A 204 -5.25 29.65 41.28
CA LYS A 204 -3.98 30.02 41.89
C LYS A 204 -2.99 28.85 41.91
N LYS A 205 -3.42 27.67 42.34
CA LYS A 205 -2.57 26.46 42.39
C LYS A 205 -2.02 26.08 41.01
N ILE A 206 -2.87 26.08 39.99
CA ILE A 206 -2.45 25.76 38.62
C ILE A 206 -1.50 26.82 38.09
N ALA A 207 -1.78 28.11 38.32
CA ALA A 207 -0.89 29.20 37.91
C ALA A 207 0.50 29.09 38.56
N GLU A 208 0.58 28.76 39.85
CA GLU A 208 1.84 28.52 40.57
C GLU A 208 2.61 27.30 40.03
N GLU A 209 1.90 26.23 39.63
CA GLU A 209 2.52 25.07 38.99
C GLU A 209 3.10 25.45 37.61
N ILE A 210 2.33 26.17 36.80
CA ILE A 210 2.76 26.65 35.49
C ILE A 210 3.99 27.57 35.61
N ASP A 211 4.03 28.46 36.61
CA ASP A 211 5.20 29.32 36.84
C ASP A 211 6.46 28.51 37.13
N LYS A 212 6.36 27.43 37.90
CA LYS A 212 7.48 26.51 38.12
C LYS A 212 7.91 25.84 36.81
N LEU A 213 6.97 25.44 35.96
CA LEU A 213 7.25 24.85 34.66
C LEU A 213 7.92 25.84 33.71
N ILE A 214 7.48 27.10 33.67
CA ILE A 214 8.12 28.17 32.89
C ILE A 214 9.58 28.38 33.33
N VAL A 215 9.83 28.44 34.64
CA VAL A 215 11.20 28.54 35.18
C VAL A 215 12.04 27.32 34.79
N ALA A 216 11.45 26.12 34.79
CA ALA A 216 12.13 24.90 34.34
C ALA A 216 12.44 24.93 32.84
N CYS A 217 11.55 25.48 32.00
CA CYS A 217 11.75 25.61 30.56
C CYS A 217 12.95 26.50 30.23
N GLY A 218 13.19 27.58 30.99
CA GLY A 218 14.35 28.45 30.81
C GLY A 218 15.71 27.77 31.04
N LYS A 219 15.72 26.55 31.60
CA LYS A 219 16.95 25.73 31.78
C LYS A 219 17.16 24.73 30.65
N ILE A 220 16.18 24.56 29.76
CA ILE A 220 16.28 23.66 28.61
C ILE A 220 17.17 24.32 27.57
N LYS A 221 18.20 23.61 27.11
CA LYS A 221 18.97 24.01 25.94
C LYS A 221 18.25 23.46 24.72
N ASP A 222 17.66 24.36 23.94
CA ASP A 222 16.93 24.00 22.72
C ASP A 222 17.82 23.21 21.76
N ASP A 223 17.35 22.02 21.40
CA ASP A 223 18.00 21.20 20.38
C ASP A 223 17.61 21.72 18.99
N GLN A 224 18.42 22.62 18.43
CA GLN A 224 18.16 23.22 17.11
C GLN A 224 18.13 22.17 15.98
N HIS A 225 18.77 21.01 16.14
CA HIS A 225 18.73 19.93 15.14
C HIS A 225 17.40 19.16 15.12
N LYS A 226 16.54 19.33 16.13
CA LYS A 226 15.21 18.69 16.21
C LYS A 226 14.04 19.65 16.04
N LYS A 227 14.27 20.96 15.81
CA LYS A 227 13.21 22.00 15.74
C LYS A 227 12.31 21.92 14.48
N VAL A 228 12.19 20.77 13.84
CA VAL A 228 11.18 20.55 12.80
C VAL A 228 9.98 19.89 13.48
N MET A 229 8.97 20.69 13.83
CA MET A 229 7.65 20.10 14.06
C MET A 229 7.24 19.45 12.75
N LYS A 230 7.08 18.12 12.77
CA LYS A 230 6.29 17.46 11.75
C LYS A 230 4.96 18.17 11.69
N THR A 231 4.59 18.63 10.50
CA THR A 231 3.30 19.28 10.31
C THR A 231 2.19 18.29 10.67
N GLN A 232 0.97 18.77 10.88
CA GLN A 232 -0.22 17.89 11.02
C GLN A 232 -0.31 16.85 9.88
N ALA A 233 0.32 17.11 8.72
CA ALA A 233 0.34 16.22 7.58
C ALA A 233 1.32 15.03 7.69
N GLU A 234 2.21 15.02 8.68
CA GLU A 234 3.36 14.11 8.77
C GLU A 234 3.35 13.24 10.04
N CYS A 235 2.62 13.64 11.10
CA CYS A 235 2.71 12.98 12.40
C CYS A 235 2.29 11.48 12.45
N ASN A 236 1.51 10.96 11.48
CA ASN A 236 1.19 9.52 11.39
C ASN A 236 1.97 8.77 10.28
N ARG A 237 2.95 9.38 9.61
CA ARG A 237 3.71 8.67 8.58
C ARG A 237 4.82 7.84 9.23
N SER A 238 4.92 6.56 8.88
CA SER A 238 5.96 5.67 9.41
C SER A 238 7.24 5.73 8.57
N HIS A 239 7.16 6.26 7.35
CA HIS A 239 8.17 6.14 6.30
C HIS A 239 8.65 7.51 5.81
N ASP A 240 9.19 8.35 6.69
CA ASP A 240 9.69 9.67 6.30
C ASP A 240 10.95 9.58 5.42
N ASP A 241 11.74 8.52 5.56
CA ASP A 241 12.96 8.28 4.79
C ASP A 241 12.78 7.11 3.80
N LEU A 242 12.11 7.39 2.68
CA LEU A 242 12.04 6.43 1.58
C LEU A 242 13.46 6.11 1.06
N PRO A 243 13.72 4.86 0.66
CA PRO A 243 14.95 4.51 -0.02
C PRO A 243 15.24 5.41 -1.22
N VAL A 244 16.50 5.82 -1.38
CA VAL A 244 16.89 6.77 -2.42
C VAL A 244 17.46 6.05 -3.63
N ILE A 245 17.02 6.47 -4.82
CA ILE A 245 17.63 6.08 -6.09
C ILE A 245 18.88 6.94 -6.29
N SER A 246 20.04 6.31 -6.49
CA SER A 246 21.34 6.99 -6.62
C SER A 246 21.41 7.93 -7.83
N SER A 247 20.87 7.50 -8.97
CA SER A 247 20.79 8.27 -10.20
C SER A 247 19.47 7.97 -10.90
N ARG A 248 18.66 8.98 -11.22
CA ARG A 248 17.33 8.78 -11.82
C ARG A 248 17.40 8.66 -13.34
N ASN A 249 16.56 7.81 -13.89
CA ASN A 249 16.36 7.70 -15.33
C ASN A 249 15.46 8.84 -15.83
N VAL A 250 15.86 9.49 -16.93
CA VAL A 250 15.11 10.62 -17.52
C VAL A 250 13.79 10.16 -18.14
N LYS A 251 13.77 8.97 -18.76
CA LYS A 251 12.56 8.38 -19.37
C LYS A 251 11.65 7.70 -18.37
N PHE A 252 12.20 7.23 -17.25
CA PHE A 252 11.48 6.53 -16.18
C PHE A 252 11.76 7.24 -14.84
N PRO A 253 11.04 8.33 -14.51
CA PRO A 253 11.39 9.20 -13.38
C PRO A 253 11.42 8.48 -12.03
N ASN A 254 10.65 7.39 -11.90
CA ASN A 254 10.55 6.56 -10.70
C ASN A 254 11.62 5.46 -10.62
N ALA A 255 12.52 5.37 -11.60
CA ALA A 255 13.51 4.30 -11.71
C ALA A 255 14.96 4.82 -11.79
N SER A 256 15.90 3.91 -11.53
CA SER A 256 17.33 4.15 -11.64
C SER A 256 17.77 4.30 -13.09
N ALA A 257 18.78 5.14 -13.35
CA ALA A 257 19.47 5.19 -14.65
C ALA A 257 20.09 3.83 -15.03
N ALA A 258 20.27 2.93 -14.07
CA ALA A 258 20.75 1.57 -14.26
C ALA A 258 19.75 0.64 -14.97
N VAL A 259 18.50 1.08 -15.18
CA VAL A 259 17.49 0.28 -15.91
C VAL A 259 17.07 0.95 -17.21
N THR A 260 16.72 0.13 -18.19
CA THR A 260 16.11 0.53 -19.47
C THR A 260 14.95 -0.42 -19.79
N MET A 261 14.12 -0.06 -20.77
CA MET A 261 13.10 -0.94 -21.31
C MET A 261 13.54 -1.44 -22.68
N GLU A 262 13.35 -2.73 -22.93
CA GLU A 262 13.48 -3.35 -24.25
C GLU A 262 12.23 -4.20 -24.53
N GLU A 263 12.08 -4.67 -25.76
CA GLU A 263 10.98 -5.53 -26.16
C GLU A 263 11.54 -6.78 -26.86
N SER A 264 10.97 -7.93 -26.51
CA SER A 264 11.30 -9.22 -27.10
C SER A 264 10.06 -9.87 -27.70
N GLU A 265 10.23 -10.70 -28.73
CA GLU A 265 9.12 -11.44 -29.34
C GLU A 265 8.45 -12.41 -28.37
N GLU A 266 9.20 -12.96 -27.41
CA GLU A 266 8.73 -13.98 -26.48
C GLU A 266 8.01 -13.41 -25.26
N MET A 267 8.53 -12.31 -24.70
CA MET A 267 8.08 -11.76 -23.41
C MET A 267 7.46 -10.36 -23.53
N GLY A 268 7.40 -9.79 -24.73
CA GLY A 268 6.95 -8.41 -24.95
C GLY A 268 7.92 -7.41 -24.30
N ARG A 269 7.38 -6.30 -23.80
CA ARG A 269 8.15 -5.28 -23.07
C ARG A 269 8.71 -5.84 -21.76
N GLY A 270 9.96 -5.51 -21.46
CA GLY A 270 10.64 -5.92 -20.23
C GLY A 270 11.64 -4.88 -19.76
N ILE A 271 12.02 -4.95 -18.48
CA ILE A 271 13.07 -4.11 -17.91
C ILE A 271 14.42 -4.81 -17.98
N TYR A 272 15.43 -4.10 -18.47
CA TYR A 272 16.79 -4.61 -18.68
C TYR A 272 17.82 -3.74 -17.95
N ALA A 273 18.93 -4.34 -17.57
CA ALA A 273 20.03 -3.66 -16.91
C ALA A 273 20.82 -2.82 -17.95
N ALA A 274 20.81 -1.49 -17.80
CA ALA A 274 21.58 -0.56 -18.64
C ALA A 274 23.08 -0.56 -18.28
N GLU A 275 23.41 -0.99 -17.07
CA GLU A 275 24.75 -1.19 -16.52
C GLU A 275 24.79 -2.40 -15.57
N ASP A 276 25.95 -2.71 -15.01
CA ASP A 276 26.04 -3.76 -13.99
C ASP A 276 25.40 -3.27 -12.68
N ILE A 277 24.50 -4.08 -12.12
CA ILE A 277 23.74 -3.79 -10.89
C ILE A 277 24.26 -4.69 -9.76
N GLU A 278 24.50 -4.11 -8.59
CA GLU A 278 24.95 -4.83 -7.40
C GLU A 278 23.79 -5.22 -6.47
N ILE A 279 24.05 -6.21 -5.59
CA ILE A 279 23.07 -6.67 -4.61
C ILE A 279 22.74 -5.53 -3.64
N GLY A 280 21.45 -5.22 -3.50
CA GLY A 280 20.93 -4.18 -2.62
C GLY A 280 20.64 -2.85 -3.31
N ASP A 281 21.06 -2.67 -4.56
CA ASP A 281 20.78 -1.44 -5.32
C ASP A 281 19.27 -1.17 -5.42
N VAL A 282 18.90 0.10 -5.27
CA VAL A 282 17.53 0.58 -5.39
C VAL A 282 17.23 0.87 -6.84
N LEU A 283 16.38 0.06 -7.47
CA LEU A 283 16.10 0.15 -8.90
C LEU A 283 14.86 0.98 -9.19
N VAL A 284 13.84 0.90 -8.34
CA VAL A 284 12.58 1.64 -8.51
C VAL A 284 12.07 2.09 -7.15
N VAL A 285 11.53 3.31 -7.10
CA VAL A 285 10.77 3.87 -5.98
C VAL A 285 9.55 4.52 -6.61
N GLU A 286 8.45 3.78 -6.67
CA GLU A 286 7.26 4.14 -7.42
C GLU A 286 6.07 4.30 -6.49
N LYS A 287 5.47 5.49 -6.50
CA LYS A 287 4.17 5.73 -5.88
C LYS A 287 3.08 5.11 -6.76
N ALA A 288 2.13 4.41 -6.15
CA ALA A 288 0.99 3.85 -6.89
C ALA A 288 0.23 4.95 -7.67
N TYR A 289 -0.18 4.66 -8.90
CA TYR A 289 -1.17 5.51 -9.56
C TYR A 289 -2.48 5.50 -8.77
N MET A 290 -2.88 4.33 -8.28
CA MET A 290 -4.02 4.17 -7.39
C MET A 290 -3.85 2.96 -6.48
N SER A 291 -4.39 3.04 -5.27
CA SER A 291 -4.43 1.96 -4.28
C SER A 291 -5.82 1.85 -3.64
N VAL A 292 -6.16 0.64 -3.17
CA VAL A 292 -7.34 0.35 -2.34
C VAL A 292 -6.92 -0.54 -1.18
N SER A 293 -7.45 -0.27 0.01
CA SER A 293 -7.23 -1.12 1.18
C SER A 293 -8.10 -2.37 1.11
N MET A 294 -7.60 -3.48 1.65
CA MET A 294 -8.39 -4.70 1.78
C MET A 294 -9.56 -4.52 2.77
N PRO A 295 -10.66 -5.28 2.61
CA PRO A 295 -11.74 -5.29 3.60
C PRO A 295 -11.22 -5.57 5.01
N GLY A 296 -11.60 -4.74 5.98
CA GLY A 296 -11.13 -4.82 7.37
C GLY A 296 -9.90 -3.96 7.70
N CYS A 297 -9.20 -3.44 6.68
CA CYS A 297 -8.07 -2.52 6.87
C CYS A 297 -8.49 -1.04 6.87
N SER A 298 -9.73 -0.69 6.51
CA SER A 298 -10.20 0.71 6.29
C SER A 298 -9.97 1.69 7.44
N ILE A 299 -9.90 1.19 8.68
CA ILE A 299 -9.64 1.99 9.90
C ILE A 299 -8.27 1.69 10.53
N LEU A 300 -7.54 0.69 10.00
CA LEU A 300 -6.20 0.31 10.44
C LEU A 300 -5.12 0.91 9.55
N ASN A 301 -5.45 1.19 8.29
CA ASN A 301 -4.56 1.70 7.26
C ASN A 301 -5.24 2.90 6.58
N CYS A 302 -4.41 3.88 6.19
CA CYS A 302 -4.85 5.10 5.54
C CYS A 302 -5.59 4.77 4.25
N HIS A 303 -6.81 5.31 4.11
CA HIS A 303 -7.65 5.07 2.93
C HIS A 303 -7.08 5.62 1.61
N ASN A 304 -6.07 6.51 1.71
CA ASN A 304 -5.37 7.11 0.58
C ASN A 304 -4.03 6.47 0.23
N CYS A 305 -3.25 6.06 1.23
CA CYS A 305 -1.86 5.63 1.01
C CYS A 305 -1.48 4.32 1.72
N CYS A 306 -2.45 3.59 2.28
CA CYS A 306 -2.26 2.31 2.98
C CYS A 306 -1.32 2.34 4.20
N GLU A 307 -0.76 3.50 4.57
CA GLU A 307 0.04 3.69 5.78
C GLU A 307 -0.72 3.27 7.04
N ARG A 308 -0.06 2.61 7.99
CA ARG A 308 -0.74 2.17 9.21
C ARG A 308 -1.16 3.36 10.06
N LEU A 309 -2.39 3.35 10.54
CA LEU A 309 -2.98 4.42 11.33
C LEU A 309 -2.72 4.19 12.82
N PHE A 310 -2.23 5.25 13.48
CA PHE A 310 -2.10 5.30 14.93
C PHE A 310 -3.07 6.32 15.54
N SER A 311 -3.12 7.54 14.98
CA SER A 311 -4.04 8.61 15.38
C SER A 311 -4.74 9.19 14.14
N PRO A 312 -5.75 8.49 13.57
CA PRO A 312 -6.27 8.85 12.26
C PRO A 312 -7.05 10.16 12.25
N PHE A 313 -7.00 10.85 11.11
CA PHE A 313 -7.92 11.89 10.71
C PHE A 313 -9.22 11.24 10.18
N PRO A 314 -10.40 11.73 10.57
CA PRO A 314 -11.66 11.16 10.12
C PRO A 314 -12.02 11.64 8.70
N CYS A 315 -12.79 10.84 7.97
CA CYS A 315 -13.56 11.36 6.82
C CYS A 315 -14.52 12.46 7.29
N ARG A 316 -14.85 13.39 6.39
CA ARG A 316 -15.81 14.47 6.66
C ARG A 316 -17.27 14.04 6.63
N ASN A 317 -17.59 12.92 5.99
CA ASN A 317 -18.98 12.44 5.82
C ASN A 317 -19.23 11.10 6.55
N CYS A 318 -18.53 10.04 6.17
CA CYS A 318 -18.70 8.73 6.79
C CYS A 318 -17.81 8.51 8.02
N ALA A 319 -18.08 7.43 8.76
CA ALA A 319 -17.28 6.91 9.87
C ALA A 319 -16.54 5.60 9.51
N GLU A 320 -16.41 5.30 8.22
CA GLU A 320 -15.86 4.02 7.70
C GLU A 320 -14.33 4.02 7.53
N VAL A 321 -13.74 5.20 7.33
CA VAL A 321 -12.36 5.34 6.85
C VAL A 321 -11.57 6.33 7.68
N GLY A 322 -10.26 6.08 7.78
CA GLY A 322 -9.31 6.98 8.42
C GLY A 322 -8.16 7.37 7.49
N TYR A 323 -7.51 8.49 7.80
CA TYR A 323 -6.37 9.01 7.06
C TYR A 323 -5.18 9.27 7.98
N CYS A 324 -3.96 9.06 7.48
CA CYS A 324 -2.75 9.36 8.24
C CYS A 324 -2.52 10.88 8.36
N SER A 325 -3.09 11.68 7.47
CA SER A 325 -2.85 13.11 7.40
C SER A 325 -4.03 13.88 6.85
N ARG A 326 -4.10 15.17 7.17
CA ARG A 326 -5.03 16.10 6.50
C ARG A 326 -4.84 16.12 4.99
N GLN A 327 -3.60 16.05 4.51
CA GLN A 327 -3.29 15.96 3.09
C GLN A 327 -3.92 14.72 2.44
N CYS A 328 -3.75 13.53 3.03
CA CYS A 328 -4.34 12.30 2.52
C CYS A 328 -5.87 12.34 2.52
N GLU A 329 -6.50 12.95 3.54
CA GLU A 329 -7.95 13.14 3.55
C GLU A 329 -8.40 14.04 2.40
N MET A 330 -7.72 15.18 2.17
CA MET A 330 -8.05 16.11 1.10
C MET A 330 -7.84 15.51 -0.29
N GLU A 331 -6.71 14.84 -0.52
CA GLU A 331 -6.40 14.18 -1.80
C GLU A 331 -7.41 13.08 -2.11
N SER A 332 -7.72 12.25 -1.10
CA SER A 332 -8.71 11.19 -1.23
C SER A 332 -10.09 11.75 -1.55
N TRP A 333 -10.55 12.75 -0.79
CA TRP A 333 -11.84 13.39 -1.01
C TRP A 333 -11.93 14.02 -2.40
N LYS A 334 -10.90 14.78 -2.81
CA LYS A 334 -10.86 15.45 -4.11
C LYS A 334 -10.92 14.47 -5.27
N ASN A 335 -10.19 13.37 -5.20
CA ASN A 335 -9.95 12.51 -6.37
C ASN A 335 -10.95 11.36 -6.51
N TYR A 336 -11.53 10.84 -5.42
CA TYR A 336 -12.42 9.67 -5.53
C TYR A 336 -13.38 9.49 -4.35
N HIS A 337 -12.98 9.82 -3.12
CA HIS A 337 -13.80 9.47 -1.96
C HIS A 337 -15.10 10.27 -1.90
N CYS A 338 -15.15 11.52 -2.39
CA CYS A 338 -16.40 12.27 -2.44
C CYS A 338 -17.51 11.59 -3.26
N VAL A 339 -17.13 10.77 -4.25
CA VAL A 339 -18.04 10.01 -5.11
C VAL A 339 -18.36 8.64 -4.51
N GLU A 340 -17.35 7.94 -3.99
CA GLU A 340 -17.55 6.58 -3.47
C GLU A 340 -18.09 6.57 -2.03
N CYS A 341 -18.02 7.68 -1.27
CA CYS A 341 -18.25 7.72 0.18
C CYS A 341 -19.56 7.05 0.58
N GLU A 342 -20.66 7.46 -0.05
CA GLU A 342 -22.00 6.96 0.26
C GLU A 342 -22.25 5.55 -0.28
N HIS A 343 -21.44 5.09 -1.23
CA HIS A 343 -21.57 3.78 -1.85
C HIS A 343 -20.52 2.77 -1.35
N LEU A 344 -19.60 3.19 -0.49
CA LEU A 344 -18.41 2.42 -0.14
C LEU A 344 -18.76 1.05 0.46
N GLY A 345 -19.74 1.01 1.38
CA GLY A 345 -20.21 -0.24 1.96
C GLY A 345 -20.85 -1.17 0.92
N GLY A 346 -21.56 -0.60 -0.06
CA GLY A 346 -22.11 -1.36 -1.20
C GLY A 346 -21.03 -1.91 -2.12
N ILE A 347 -20.03 -1.09 -2.46
CA ILE A 347 -18.88 -1.49 -3.30
C ILE A 347 -18.09 -2.61 -2.64
N GLN A 348 -17.85 -2.51 -1.33
CA GLN A 348 -17.14 -3.54 -0.56
C GLN A 348 -17.97 -4.83 -0.44
N ALA A 349 -19.27 -4.72 -0.16
CA ALA A 349 -20.17 -5.88 -0.08
C ALA A 349 -20.34 -6.61 -1.42
N ALA A 350 -20.21 -5.89 -2.54
CA ALA A 350 -20.35 -6.44 -3.88
C ALA A 350 -19.23 -7.41 -4.29
N GLN A 351 -18.09 -7.42 -3.55
CA GLN A 351 -16.95 -8.33 -3.78
C GLN A 351 -16.44 -8.31 -5.24
N LEU A 352 -16.27 -7.11 -5.79
CA LEU A 352 -15.92 -6.89 -7.21
C LEU A 352 -14.49 -7.31 -7.59
N GLY A 353 -13.75 -7.98 -6.69
CA GLY A 353 -12.30 -8.19 -6.79
C GLY A 353 -11.58 -6.85 -6.96
N LEU A 354 -10.76 -6.72 -8.00
CA LEU A 354 -10.05 -5.49 -8.36
C LEU A 354 -10.96 -4.40 -8.97
N GLY A 355 -12.29 -4.60 -8.98
CA GLY A 355 -13.26 -3.61 -9.45
C GLY A 355 -13.22 -2.30 -8.67
N HIS A 356 -13.03 -2.32 -7.35
CA HIS A 356 -12.91 -1.08 -6.58
C HIS A 356 -11.66 -0.28 -6.97
N LEU A 357 -10.53 -0.97 -7.22
CA LEU A 357 -9.31 -0.33 -7.73
C LEU A 357 -9.56 0.30 -9.11
N SER A 358 -10.22 -0.43 -10.02
CA SER A 358 -10.60 0.08 -11.35
C SER A 358 -11.47 1.34 -11.28
N PHE A 359 -12.38 1.38 -10.30
CA PHE A 359 -13.28 2.50 -10.09
C PHE A 359 -12.51 3.76 -9.71
N ARG A 360 -11.61 3.65 -8.72
CA ARG A 360 -10.78 4.76 -8.29
C ARG A 360 -9.82 5.25 -9.37
N MET A 361 -9.30 4.37 -10.22
CA MET A 361 -8.43 4.78 -11.33
C MET A 361 -9.15 5.75 -12.27
N VAL A 362 -10.41 5.46 -12.60
CA VAL A 362 -11.29 6.29 -13.44
C VAL A 362 -11.69 7.58 -12.72
N LEU A 363 -12.02 7.50 -11.42
CA LEU A 363 -12.35 8.69 -10.63
C LEU A 363 -11.16 9.67 -10.55
N LYS A 364 -9.95 9.16 -10.29
CA LYS A 364 -8.72 9.97 -10.25
C LYS A 364 -8.40 10.59 -11.61
N ALA A 365 -8.63 9.88 -12.71
CA ALA A 365 -8.45 10.45 -14.05
C ALA A 365 -9.35 11.67 -14.26
N GLY A 366 -10.59 11.61 -13.78
CA GLY A 366 -11.55 12.70 -13.85
C GLY A 366 -12.33 12.71 -15.16
N PHE A 367 -13.60 13.14 -15.08
CA PHE A 367 -14.52 13.10 -16.21
C PHE A 367 -14.05 13.92 -17.43
N GLU A 368 -13.64 15.17 -17.21
CA GLU A 368 -13.17 16.06 -18.29
C GLU A 368 -11.96 15.51 -19.03
N TYR A 369 -11.02 14.93 -18.28
CA TYR A 369 -9.85 14.30 -18.88
C TYR A 369 -10.25 13.11 -19.75
N LEU A 370 -11.13 12.22 -19.24
CA LEU A 370 -11.58 11.06 -20.00
C LEU A 370 -12.35 11.46 -21.26
N LYS A 371 -13.16 12.51 -21.19
CA LYS A 371 -13.88 13.07 -22.34
C LYS A 371 -12.92 13.56 -23.42
N ALA A 372 -11.89 14.33 -23.04
CA ALA A 372 -10.84 14.77 -23.96
C ALA A 372 -9.98 13.60 -24.48
N TYR A 373 -9.77 12.58 -23.65
CA TYR A 373 -9.00 11.39 -24.01
C TYR A 373 -9.63 10.60 -25.17
N LYS A 374 -10.96 10.69 -25.34
CA LYS A 374 -11.70 10.08 -26.47
C LYS A 374 -11.17 10.53 -27.82
N ASP A 375 -10.77 11.80 -27.94
CA ASP A 375 -10.29 12.40 -29.18
C ASP A 375 -8.80 12.12 -29.44
N THR A 376 -8.08 11.63 -28.44
CA THR A 376 -6.65 11.30 -28.51
C THR A 376 -6.37 9.80 -28.39
N ALA A 377 -7.41 8.97 -28.31
CA ALA A 377 -7.32 7.52 -28.14
C ALA A 377 -6.94 6.83 -29.46
N ASP A 378 -5.79 7.20 -30.02
CA ASP A 378 -5.21 6.54 -31.18
C ASP A 378 -4.40 5.31 -30.71
N ALA A 379 -4.79 4.15 -31.23
CA ALA A 379 -4.09 2.86 -31.17
C ALA A 379 -3.77 2.30 -29.77
N VAL A 380 -4.78 1.73 -29.11
CA VAL A 380 -4.56 0.79 -27.99
C VAL A 380 -3.91 -0.48 -28.55
N GLY A 381 -2.59 -0.57 -28.43
CA GLY A 381 -1.79 -1.73 -28.77
C GLY A 381 -0.61 -1.87 -27.81
N ASP A 382 -0.11 -3.10 -27.66
CA ASP A 382 1.14 -3.37 -26.94
C ASP A 382 2.32 -3.05 -27.86
N SER A 383 2.54 -1.75 -28.11
CA SER A 383 3.67 -1.27 -28.89
C SER A 383 4.75 -0.73 -27.96
N PHE A 384 6.01 -0.76 -28.38
CA PHE A 384 7.12 -0.19 -27.62
C PHE A 384 6.87 1.23 -27.09
N GLY A 385 6.19 2.08 -27.89
CA GLY A 385 5.91 3.47 -27.53
C GLY A 385 4.69 3.67 -26.62
N SER A 386 3.92 2.61 -26.35
CA SER A 386 2.66 2.71 -25.60
C SER A 386 2.91 3.10 -24.14
N GLY A 387 2.19 4.12 -23.67
CA GLY A 387 2.27 4.65 -22.31
C GLY A 387 3.32 5.74 -22.09
N PHE A 388 4.14 6.08 -23.08
CA PHE A 388 4.97 7.29 -23.03
C PHE A 388 4.13 8.52 -23.35
N ASN A 389 4.41 9.63 -22.68
CA ASN A 389 3.85 10.93 -23.02
C ASN A 389 4.58 11.56 -24.22
N ARG A 390 4.15 12.76 -24.64
CA ARG A 390 4.72 13.46 -25.81
C ARG A 390 6.20 13.83 -25.66
N ASP A 391 6.69 13.92 -24.42
CA ASP A 391 8.10 14.19 -24.11
C ASP A 391 8.94 12.91 -24.05
N GLY A 392 8.34 11.74 -24.35
CA GLY A 392 9.02 10.45 -24.29
C GLY A 392 9.30 9.98 -22.86
N VAL A 393 8.48 10.41 -21.90
CA VAL A 393 8.56 10.01 -20.48
C VAL A 393 7.44 9.01 -20.16
N TYR A 394 7.79 7.93 -19.48
CA TYR A 394 6.87 6.93 -18.94
C TYR A 394 6.54 7.28 -17.49
N ASP A 395 5.53 8.13 -17.30
CA ASP A 395 5.17 8.67 -15.99
C ASP A 395 4.07 7.83 -15.33
N SER A 396 4.39 7.19 -14.21
CA SER A 396 3.44 6.40 -13.43
C SER A 396 2.25 7.21 -12.88
N ASN A 397 2.31 8.54 -12.86
CA ASN A 397 1.19 9.38 -12.45
C ASN A 397 0.20 9.69 -13.59
N ASP A 398 0.58 9.43 -14.84
CA ASP A 398 -0.26 9.67 -16.01
C ASP A 398 -1.24 8.50 -16.22
N TYR A 399 -2.53 8.85 -16.39
CA TYR A 399 -3.56 7.88 -16.70
C TYR A 399 -3.29 7.14 -18.02
N ASN A 400 -2.74 7.83 -19.03
CA ASN A 400 -2.39 7.23 -20.31
C ASN A 400 -1.39 6.08 -20.12
N THR A 401 -0.40 6.25 -19.24
CA THR A 401 0.62 5.22 -18.97
C THR A 401 -0.02 3.97 -18.39
N VAL A 402 -0.86 4.09 -17.35
CA VAL A 402 -1.54 2.92 -16.78
C VAL A 402 -2.61 2.34 -17.71
N TYR A 403 -3.30 3.15 -18.51
CA TYR A 403 -4.31 2.68 -19.48
C TYR A 403 -3.72 1.76 -20.56
N ASN A 404 -2.46 1.97 -20.92
CA ASN A 404 -1.74 1.21 -21.94
C ASN A 404 -1.07 -0.08 -21.44
N LEU A 405 -1.34 -0.49 -20.20
CA LEU A 405 -0.90 -1.79 -19.70
C LEU A 405 -1.69 -2.94 -20.35
N VAL A 406 -1.02 -4.09 -20.46
CA VAL A 406 -1.52 -5.32 -21.12
C VAL A 406 -2.79 -5.81 -20.43
N ASN A 407 -3.79 -6.24 -21.21
CA ASN A 407 -5.10 -6.68 -20.69
C ASN A 407 -5.52 -8.10 -21.08
N HIS A 408 -4.84 -8.70 -22.07
CA HIS A 408 -5.18 -9.98 -22.69
C HIS A 408 -6.67 -10.16 -22.98
N CYS A 409 -7.37 -9.08 -23.37
CA CYS A 409 -8.82 -9.13 -23.57
C CYS A 409 -9.22 -10.16 -24.65
N GLU A 410 -8.38 -10.35 -25.65
CA GLU A 410 -8.54 -11.28 -26.77
C GLU A 410 -8.45 -12.76 -26.36
N LYS A 411 -7.85 -13.06 -25.20
CA LYS A 411 -7.70 -14.43 -24.68
C LYS A 411 -8.82 -14.83 -23.70
N ARG A 412 -9.74 -13.91 -23.38
CA ARG A 412 -10.79 -14.13 -22.38
C ARG A 412 -12.02 -14.79 -23.00
N THR A 413 -12.70 -15.62 -22.19
CA THR A 413 -13.97 -16.24 -22.59
C THR A 413 -15.13 -15.24 -22.49
N THR A 414 -16.18 -15.45 -23.28
CA THR A 414 -17.44 -14.68 -23.19
C THR A 414 -17.99 -14.62 -21.77
N THR A 415 -17.93 -15.74 -21.03
CA THR A 415 -18.40 -15.81 -19.64
C THR A 415 -17.59 -14.93 -18.70
N ASP A 416 -16.25 -14.93 -18.80
CA ASP A 416 -15.39 -14.06 -17.97
C ASP A 416 -15.66 -12.59 -18.29
N LEU A 417 -15.74 -12.22 -19.57
CA LEU A 417 -16.02 -10.85 -20.01
C LEU A 417 -17.41 -10.38 -19.57
N LEU A 418 -18.42 -11.25 -19.62
CA LEU A 418 -19.78 -10.93 -19.17
C LEU A 418 -19.82 -10.64 -17.66
N LYS A 419 -19.17 -11.47 -16.83
CA LYS A 419 -19.04 -11.22 -15.39
C LYS A 419 -18.36 -9.88 -15.08
N ARG A 420 -17.25 -9.59 -15.76
CA ARG A 420 -16.54 -8.31 -15.61
C ARG A 420 -17.38 -7.11 -16.04
N THR A 421 -18.18 -7.28 -17.09
CA THR A 421 -19.09 -6.24 -17.58
C THR A 421 -20.18 -5.93 -16.56
N ILE A 422 -20.74 -6.94 -15.88
CA ILE A 422 -21.70 -6.74 -14.79
C ILE A 422 -21.08 -5.94 -13.65
N ASN A 423 -19.84 -6.25 -13.26
CA ASN A 423 -19.12 -5.47 -12.24
C ASN A 423 -18.96 -4.00 -12.67
N ALA A 424 -18.61 -3.77 -13.94
CA ALA A 424 -18.50 -2.42 -14.48
C ALA A 424 -19.84 -1.68 -14.47
N VAL A 425 -20.94 -2.34 -14.85
CA VAL A 425 -22.29 -1.76 -14.86
C VAL A 425 -22.71 -1.33 -13.45
N PHE A 426 -22.46 -2.14 -12.43
CA PHE A 426 -22.72 -1.75 -11.04
C PHE A 426 -21.99 -0.45 -10.67
N LEU A 427 -20.69 -0.35 -11.01
CA LEU A 427 -19.89 0.85 -10.74
C LEU A 427 -20.37 2.07 -11.54
N VAL A 428 -20.84 1.89 -12.78
CA VAL A 428 -21.48 2.97 -13.55
C VAL A 428 -22.75 3.47 -12.85
N LYS A 429 -23.56 2.57 -12.28
CA LYS A 429 -24.74 2.97 -11.49
C LYS A 429 -24.36 3.75 -10.22
N CYS A 430 -23.23 3.45 -9.60
CA CYS A 430 -22.69 4.27 -8.51
C CYS A 430 -22.27 5.68 -8.96
N LEU A 431 -21.87 5.87 -10.23
CA LEU A 431 -21.55 7.20 -10.76
C LEU A 431 -22.78 8.04 -11.07
N GLU A 432 -23.88 7.41 -11.45
CA GLU A 432 -25.07 8.11 -11.93
C GLU A 432 -25.61 9.11 -10.92
N ASN A 433 -25.61 8.77 -9.64
CA ASN A 433 -26.13 9.64 -8.59
C ASN A 433 -25.03 10.44 -7.90
N SER A 434 -23.84 10.49 -8.50
CA SER A 434 -22.67 11.18 -7.94
C SER A 434 -22.40 12.52 -8.64
N SER A 435 -21.52 13.31 -8.03
CA SER A 435 -21.00 14.56 -8.58
C SER A 435 -19.91 14.37 -9.65
N PHE A 436 -19.53 13.12 -9.98
CA PHE A 436 -18.46 12.83 -10.95
C PHE A 436 -18.80 13.35 -12.35
N VAL A 437 -20.05 13.17 -12.78
CA VAL A 437 -20.57 13.70 -14.04
C VAL A 437 -21.46 14.89 -13.71
N PRO A 438 -21.13 16.12 -14.16
CA PRO A 438 -21.97 17.29 -13.92
C PRO A 438 -23.41 17.05 -14.39
N SER A 439 -24.39 17.39 -13.56
CA SER A 439 -25.81 17.13 -13.85
C SER A 439 -26.30 17.79 -15.15
N THR A 440 -25.70 18.92 -15.54
CA THR A 440 -25.96 19.64 -16.79
C THR A 440 -25.37 18.96 -18.03
N GLU A 441 -24.44 18.01 -17.86
CA GLU A 441 -23.70 17.33 -18.94
C GLU A 441 -23.92 15.81 -18.96
N LYS A 442 -24.85 15.29 -18.15
CA LYS A 442 -25.04 13.85 -17.99
C LYS A 442 -25.71 13.22 -19.21
N ARG A 443 -24.91 12.90 -20.23
CA ARG A 443 -25.34 12.15 -21.41
C ARG A 443 -25.10 10.65 -21.21
N HIS A 444 -26.06 9.82 -21.64
CA HIS A 444 -25.97 8.36 -21.56
C HIS A 444 -24.68 7.82 -22.22
N GLU A 445 -24.33 8.36 -23.39
CA GLU A 445 -23.12 8.00 -24.12
C GLU A 445 -21.83 8.26 -23.32
N ASP A 446 -21.74 9.37 -22.59
CA ASP A 446 -20.56 9.69 -21.79
C ASP A 446 -20.40 8.73 -20.60
N LEU A 447 -21.51 8.34 -19.95
CA LEU A 447 -21.50 7.34 -18.89
C LEU A 447 -21.08 5.96 -19.39
N MET A 448 -21.55 5.54 -20.58
CA MET A 448 -21.13 4.27 -21.16
C MET A 448 -19.66 4.28 -21.57
N TYR A 449 -19.18 5.42 -22.07
CA TYR A 449 -17.76 5.62 -22.38
C TYR A 449 -16.89 5.49 -21.11
N VAL A 450 -17.28 6.15 -20.01
CA VAL A 450 -16.64 5.99 -18.70
C VAL A 450 -16.73 4.54 -18.21
N GLY A 451 -17.89 3.88 -18.37
CA GLY A 451 -18.06 2.47 -18.08
C GLY A 451 -17.12 1.56 -18.89
N GLY A 452 -16.85 1.91 -20.15
CA GLY A 452 -15.88 1.23 -21.00
C GLY A 452 -14.45 1.32 -20.45
N HIS A 453 -14.07 2.44 -19.86
CA HIS A 453 -12.80 2.61 -19.13
C HIS A 453 -12.76 1.77 -17.85
N ILE A 454 -13.85 1.74 -17.06
CA ILE A 454 -13.95 0.87 -15.89
C ILE A 454 -13.75 -0.60 -16.31
N LEU A 455 -14.46 -1.06 -17.35
CA LEU A 455 -14.35 -2.42 -17.86
C LEU A 455 -12.94 -2.72 -18.42
N ARG A 456 -12.28 -1.75 -19.07
CA ARG A 456 -10.88 -1.88 -19.52
C ARG A 456 -9.95 -2.16 -18.33
N HIS A 457 -10.11 -1.40 -17.25
CA HIS A 457 -9.31 -1.57 -16.02
C HIS A 457 -9.61 -2.89 -15.29
N ILE A 458 -10.88 -3.30 -15.22
CA ILE A 458 -11.24 -4.62 -14.65
C ILE A 458 -10.57 -5.76 -15.43
N GLN A 459 -10.35 -5.63 -16.74
CA GLN A 459 -9.69 -6.66 -17.55
C GLN A 459 -8.18 -6.72 -17.37
N MET A 460 -7.51 -5.57 -17.20
CA MET A 460 -6.04 -5.49 -17.10
C MET A 460 -5.50 -5.70 -15.69
N LEU A 461 -6.24 -5.28 -14.66
CA LEU A 461 -5.76 -5.34 -13.28
C LEU A 461 -5.33 -6.74 -12.81
N PRO A 462 -5.98 -7.87 -13.18
CA PRO A 462 -5.49 -9.19 -12.79
C PRO A 462 -4.07 -9.52 -13.23
N CYS A 463 -3.55 -8.84 -14.26
CA CYS A 463 -2.20 -9.05 -14.79
C CYS A 463 -1.19 -7.98 -14.33
N ASN A 464 -1.65 -6.86 -13.77
CA ASN A 464 -0.81 -5.68 -13.51
C ASN A 464 -0.96 -5.09 -12.10
N ALA A 465 -2.01 -5.47 -11.36
CA ALA A 465 -2.15 -5.04 -9.98
C ALA A 465 -1.14 -5.78 -9.10
N HIS A 466 -0.63 -5.06 -8.11
CA HIS A 466 0.32 -5.55 -7.14
C HIS A 466 -0.27 -5.49 -5.73
N GLU A 467 0.09 -6.47 -4.93
CA GLU A 467 -0.18 -6.49 -3.49
C GLU A 467 0.54 -5.31 -2.81
N VAL A 468 -0.15 -4.62 -1.92
CA VAL A 468 0.43 -3.76 -0.89
C VAL A 468 0.52 -4.60 0.39
N SER A 469 1.73 -4.87 0.85
CA SER A 469 1.98 -5.79 1.95
C SER A 469 2.44 -5.08 3.23
N GLU A 470 2.19 -5.71 4.37
CA GLU A 470 2.68 -5.33 5.70
C GLU A 470 3.27 -6.54 6.42
N LEU A 471 4.44 -6.38 7.04
CA LEU A 471 5.05 -7.39 7.89
C LEU A 471 4.46 -7.34 9.30
N LYS A 472 3.84 -8.42 9.76
CA LYS A 472 3.58 -8.64 11.18
C LYS A 472 4.82 -9.18 11.86
N LEU A 473 5.57 -8.29 12.50
CA LEU A 473 6.86 -8.57 13.11
C LEU A 473 6.70 -9.08 14.54
N LYS A 474 7.12 -10.33 14.78
CA LYS A 474 7.31 -10.86 16.13
C LYS A 474 8.75 -10.62 16.58
N LYS A 475 8.98 -9.54 17.33
CA LYS A 475 10.34 -9.08 17.70
C LYS A 475 11.18 -10.13 18.43
N THR A 476 10.55 -11.00 19.23
CA THR A 476 11.22 -12.05 20.00
C THR A 476 11.57 -13.28 19.17
N MET A 477 10.97 -13.44 17.98
CA MET A 477 11.20 -14.56 17.09
C MET A 477 10.90 -14.12 15.65
N ILE A 478 11.88 -13.50 14.99
CA ILE A 478 11.70 -12.94 13.64
C ILE A 478 11.27 -14.02 12.64
N ALA A 479 11.73 -15.26 12.81
CA ALA A 479 11.35 -16.41 11.99
C ALA A 479 9.82 -16.71 11.96
N GLU A 480 9.08 -16.26 12.97
CA GLU A 480 7.61 -16.42 13.04
C GLU A 480 6.85 -15.21 12.48
N SER A 481 7.56 -14.22 11.91
CA SER A 481 6.93 -13.04 11.30
C SER A 481 6.29 -13.39 9.96
N VAL A 482 5.13 -12.80 9.68
CA VAL A 482 4.32 -13.13 8.50
C VAL A 482 3.97 -11.85 7.75
N GLY A 483 4.10 -11.88 6.42
CA GLY A 483 3.59 -10.83 5.55
C GLY A 483 2.09 -10.98 5.32
N GLU A 484 1.35 -9.87 5.35
CA GLU A 484 -0.07 -9.82 5.03
C GLU A 484 -0.35 -8.80 3.94
N GLU A 485 -1.27 -9.16 3.05
CA GLU A 485 -1.85 -8.23 2.08
C GLU A 485 -2.78 -7.27 2.82
N ILE A 486 -2.47 -5.98 2.74
CA ILE A 486 -3.28 -4.89 3.34
C ILE A 486 -3.99 -4.04 2.28
N GLY A 487 -3.64 -4.20 1.00
CA GLY A 487 -4.28 -3.52 -0.11
C GLY A 487 -3.82 -4.03 -1.47
N SER A 488 -4.41 -3.48 -2.52
CA SER A 488 -3.98 -3.69 -3.90
C SER A 488 -3.72 -2.35 -4.56
N ALA A 489 -2.71 -2.27 -5.41
CA ALA A 489 -2.29 -1.04 -6.07
C ALA A 489 -1.82 -1.29 -7.51
N ILE A 490 -1.88 -0.25 -8.33
CA ILE A 490 -1.42 -0.27 -9.72
C ILE A 490 -0.19 0.63 -9.87
N TYR A 491 0.85 0.07 -10.48
CA TYR A 491 2.17 0.66 -10.65
C TYR A 491 2.62 0.42 -12.09
N ALA A 492 2.79 1.49 -12.86
CA ALA A 492 3.05 1.39 -14.28
C ALA A 492 4.46 0.83 -14.58
N MET A 493 5.48 1.27 -13.83
CA MET A 493 6.86 0.85 -14.03
C MET A 493 7.07 -0.59 -13.53
N LEU A 494 6.51 -0.93 -12.37
CA LEU A 494 6.53 -2.30 -11.86
C LEU A 494 5.87 -3.32 -12.81
N SER A 495 4.83 -2.91 -13.55
CA SER A 495 4.14 -3.79 -14.51
C SER A 495 5.00 -4.20 -15.72
N LEU A 496 6.15 -3.55 -15.94
CA LEU A 496 7.14 -3.93 -16.97
C LEU A 496 8.09 -5.06 -16.49
N PHE A 497 8.00 -5.40 -15.20
CA PHE A 497 8.61 -6.50 -14.46
C PHE A 497 8.34 -7.91 -14.94
N ASN A 498 8.90 -8.42 -16.04
CA ASN A 498 8.69 -9.82 -16.45
C ASN A 498 9.08 -10.89 -15.40
N HIS A 499 8.48 -12.08 -15.54
CA HIS A 499 8.49 -13.11 -14.50
C HIS A 499 9.67 -14.10 -14.53
N SER A 500 10.20 -14.44 -13.35
CA SER A 500 10.98 -15.65 -13.06
C SER A 500 10.55 -16.33 -11.75
N CYS A 501 10.60 -17.67 -11.71
CA CYS A 501 10.46 -18.43 -10.45
C CYS A 501 11.69 -18.32 -9.53
N ASP A 502 12.78 -17.75 -10.04
CA ASP A 502 14.02 -17.40 -9.33
C ASP A 502 14.34 -15.93 -9.65
N PRO A 503 13.71 -14.96 -8.98
CA PRO A 503 13.74 -13.55 -9.36
C PRO A 503 15.09 -12.88 -9.07
N ASP A 504 15.37 -11.80 -9.78
CA ASP A 504 16.54 -10.94 -9.59
C ASP A 504 16.27 -9.81 -8.59
N VAL A 505 14.99 -9.47 -8.38
CA VAL A 505 14.56 -8.36 -7.52
C VAL A 505 13.57 -8.80 -6.44
N VAL A 506 13.41 -7.95 -5.43
CA VAL A 506 12.31 -8.01 -4.45
C VAL A 506 11.62 -6.66 -4.33
N ARG A 507 10.35 -6.69 -3.94
CA ARG A 507 9.47 -5.53 -3.73
C ARG A 507 9.06 -5.40 -2.27
N HIS A 508 9.07 -4.17 -1.75
CA HIS A 508 8.56 -3.85 -0.41
C HIS A 508 7.74 -2.58 -0.43
N SER A 509 6.63 -2.56 0.32
CA SER A 509 5.67 -1.45 0.35
C SER A 509 5.96 -0.50 1.51
N TYR A 510 5.99 0.80 1.24
CA TYR A 510 6.11 1.91 2.19
C TYR A 510 4.86 2.78 2.03
N GLY A 511 3.83 2.53 2.84
CA GLY A 511 2.46 2.87 2.46
C GLY A 511 2.09 2.14 1.17
N ASP A 512 1.72 2.90 0.14
CA ASP A 512 1.47 2.50 -1.25
C ASP A 512 2.58 3.01 -2.21
N VAL A 513 3.77 3.29 -1.68
CA VAL A 513 5.00 3.42 -2.48
C VAL A 513 5.67 2.06 -2.51
N CYS A 514 5.96 1.54 -3.69
CA CYS A 514 6.69 0.28 -3.84
C CYS A 514 8.16 0.55 -4.16
N VAL A 515 9.04 -0.12 -3.43
CA VAL A 515 10.49 -0.06 -3.62
C VAL A 515 10.98 -1.39 -4.17
N VAL A 516 11.68 -1.35 -5.30
CA VAL A 516 12.29 -2.52 -5.94
C VAL A 516 13.80 -2.52 -5.68
N ARG A 517 14.32 -3.65 -5.19
CA ARG A 517 15.76 -3.84 -4.93
C ARG A 517 16.31 -5.07 -5.61
N ALA A 518 17.55 -4.98 -6.07
CA ALA A 518 18.30 -6.13 -6.54
C ALA A 518 18.63 -7.10 -5.39
N ILE A 519 18.33 -8.38 -5.56
CA ILE A 519 18.71 -9.49 -4.66
C ILE A 519 19.65 -10.47 -5.36
N LYS A 520 20.23 -10.05 -6.49
CA LYS A 520 21.30 -10.69 -7.25
C LYS A 520 22.15 -9.60 -7.90
N LYS A 521 23.41 -9.92 -8.20
CA LYS A 521 24.19 -9.14 -9.15
C LYS A 521 23.63 -9.35 -10.56
N ILE A 522 23.39 -8.29 -11.32
CA ILE A 522 22.80 -8.38 -12.66
C ILE A 522 23.76 -7.71 -13.63
N SER A 523 24.19 -8.45 -14.66
CA SER A 523 25.08 -7.90 -15.69
C SER A 523 24.30 -7.03 -16.67
N LYS A 524 24.97 -6.00 -17.20
CA LYS A 524 24.44 -5.16 -18.28
C LYS A 524 23.86 -5.99 -19.42
N GLY A 525 22.71 -5.57 -19.95
CA GLY A 525 21.97 -6.19 -21.04
C GLY A 525 21.14 -7.40 -20.65
N ARG A 526 21.15 -7.80 -19.37
CA ARG A 526 20.26 -8.84 -18.86
C ARG A 526 18.91 -8.25 -18.53
N GLU A 527 17.85 -8.97 -18.86
CA GLU A 527 16.52 -8.70 -18.33
C GLU A 527 16.52 -8.85 -16.81
N ILE A 528 15.80 -7.97 -16.13
CA ILE A 528 15.62 -7.91 -14.69
C ILE A 528 14.28 -8.55 -14.38
N LEU A 529 14.29 -9.72 -13.76
CA LEU A 529 13.09 -10.53 -13.59
C LEU A 529 12.55 -10.47 -12.17
N ASP A 530 11.24 -10.34 -12.06
CA ASP A 530 10.48 -10.32 -10.83
C ASP A 530 9.67 -11.61 -10.62
N ASN A 531 9.06 -11.82 -9.46
CA ASN A 531 8.18 -12.94 -9.16
C ASN A 531 6.70 -12.51 -9.08
N TYR A 532 5.85 -13.17 -9.88
CA TYR A 532 4.41 -12.91 -10.00
C TYR A 532 3.56 -13.82 -9.09
N GLY A 533 4.18 -14.71 -8.32
CA GLY A 533 3.41 -15.67 -7.55
C GLY A 533 4.25 -16.29 -6.47
N THR A 534 4.95 -17.37 -6.80
CA THR A 534 5.74 -18.08 -5.79
C THR A 534 7.06 -18.56 -6.37
N VAL A 535 8.08 -18.58 -5.51
CA VAL A 535 9.44 -18.98 -5.88
C VAL A 535 9.57 -20.50 -5.99
N TYR A 536 10.56 -20.96 -6.74
CA TYR A 536 10.73 -22.39 -7.03
C TYR A 536 10.93 -23.26 -5.79
N ALA A 537 11.56 -22.71 -4.74
CA ALA A 537 11.94 -23.44 -3.55
C ALA A 537 10.74 -23.86 -2.69
N VAL A 538 9.59 -23.18 -2.79
CA VAL A 538 8.43 -23.40 -1.90
C VAL A 538 7.20 -23.98 -2.61
N SER A 539 7.22 -24.12 -3.93
CA SER A 539 6.07 -24.63 -4.69
C SER A 539 6.53 -25.37 -5.93
N ALA A 540 5.91 -26.51 -6.24
CA ALA A 540 6.27 -27.34 -7.38
C ALA A 540 5.99 -26.66 -8.72
N LYS A 541 6.67 -27.08 -9.80
CA LYS A 541 6.51 -26.50 -11.15
C LYS A 541 5.03 -26.44 -11.59
N SER A 542 4.27 -27.52 -11.37
CA SER A 542 2.84 -27.58 -11.72
C SER A 542 2.03 -26.47 -11.06
N ASP A 543 2.27 -26.24 -9.77
CA ASP A 543 1.52 -25.24 -8.99
C ASP A 543 1.92 -23.82 -9.39
N ARG A 544 3.21 -23.60 -9.67
CA ARG A 544 3.71 -22.33 -10.20
C ARG A 544 3.06 -22.00 -11.54
N GLN A 545 3.05 -22.93 -12.49
CA GLN A 545 2.40 -22.73 -13.79
C GLN A 545 0.90 -22.47 -13.67
N LYS A 546 0.22 -23.19 -12.76
CA LYS A 546 -1.21 -22.97 -12.49
C LYS A 546 -1.47 -21.55 -11.97
N LYS A 547 -0.68 -21.06 -11.00
CA LYS A 547 -0.79 -19.68 -10.48
C LYS A 547 -0.54 -18.63 -11.56
N LEU A 548 0.35 -18.90 -12.51
CA LEU A 548 0.69 -17.97 -13.60
C LEU A 548 -0.36 -17.92 -14.72
N SER A 549 -1.33 -18.84 -14.74
CA SER A 549 -2.36 -18.90 -15.79
C SER A 549 -3.12 -17.58 -15.99
N GLN A 550 -3.27 -16.77 -14.94
CA GLN A 550 -3.92 -15.46 -15.05
C GLN A 550 -3.20 -14.50 -16.01
N TYR A 551 -1.88 -14.62 -16.12
CA TYR A 551 -1.01 -13.78 -16.97
C TYR A 551 -0.89 -14.31 -18.41
N GLN A 552 -1.59 -15.40 -18.76
CA GLN A 552 -1.69 -15.89 -20.14
C GLN A 552 -0.35 -16.25 -20.82
N PHE A 553 0.64 -16.74 -20.04
CA PHE A 553 1.91 -17.26 -20.54
C PHE A 553 2.33 -18.55 -19.80
N VAL A 554 3.33 -19.26 -20.35
CA VAL A 554 3.96 -20.44 -19.72
C VAL A 554 5.38 -20.08 -19.32
N CYS A 555 5.72 -20.25 -18.05
CA CYS A 555 7.03 -19.86 -17.55
C CYS A 555 8.13 -20.85 -17.96
N ASN A 556 9.13 -20.36 -18.70
CA ASN A 556 10.28 -21.12 -19.15
C ASN A 556 11.59 -20.72 -18.44
N CYS A 557 11.53 -20.16 -17.23
CA CYS A 557 12.74 -19.85 -16.46
C CYS A 557 13.57 -21.09 -16.13
N LEU A 558 14.85 -20.90 -15.78
CA LEU A 558 15.80 -21.99 -15.48
C LEU A 558 15.28 -23.01 -14.43
N PRO A 559 14.65 -22.60 -13.30
CA PRO A 559 14.00 -23.54 -12.39
C PRO A 559 12.87 -24.38 -13.00
N CYS A 560 12.12 -23.84 -13.97
CA CYS A 560 11.04 -24.53 -14.65
C CYS A 560 11.55 -25.48 -15.74
N GLN A 561 12.60 -25.10 -16.47
CA GLN A 561 13.23 -25.96 -17.48
C GLN A 561 13.90 -27.18 -16.83
N ASN A 562 14.68 -26.94 -15.77
CA ASN A 562 15.48 -27.98 -15.10
C ASN A 562 14.75 -28.67 -13.94
N VAL A 563 13.49 -28.32 -13.68
CA VAL A 563 12.68 -28.90 -12.60
C VAL A 563 13.42 -28.86 -11.26
N TRP A 564 13.86 -27.67 -10.85
CA TRP A 564 14.62 -27.51 -9.62
C TRP A 564 13.88 -28.03 -8.38
N PRO A 565 14.59 -28.62 -7.40
CA PRO A 565 14.01 -29.21 -6.20
C PRO A 565 13.40 -28.15 -5.27
N LEU A 566 12.44 -28.61 -4.45
CA LEU A 566 11.91 -27.84 -3.31
C LEU A 566 12.97 -27.69 -2.22
N TYR A 567 12.78 -26.71 -1.34
CA TYR A 567 13.76 -26.23 -0.35
C TYR A 567 14.48 -27.34 0.43
N PHE A 568 13.72 -28.30 0.98
CA PHE A 568 14.29 -29.40 1.78
C PHE A 568 15.14 -30.38 0.97
N ASN A 569 15.00 -30.36 -0.36
CA ASN A 569 15.75 -31.21 -1.30
C ASN A 569 16.82 -30.42 -2.06
N ILE A 570 17.02 -29.14 -1.75
CA ILE A 570 18.13 -28.35 -2.31
C ILE A 570 19.44 -28.80 -1.64
N PRO A 571 20.51 -29.11 -2.41
CA PRO A 571 21.80 -29.48 -1.83
C PRO A 571 22.38 -28.40 -0.91
N ASN A 572 22.99 -28.84 0.20
CA ASN A 572 23.62 -27.97 1.20
C ASN A 572 24.93 -28.54 1.80
N GLU A 573 25.38 -29.72 1.40
CA GLU A 573 26.59 -30.35 1.95
C GLU A 573 27.85 -30.03 1.15
N VAL A 574 27.82 -30.27 -0.17
CA VAL A 574 28.96 -30.06 -1.07
C VAL A 574 28.53 -29.21 -2.25
N PRO A 575 29.03 -27.96 -2.38
CA PRO A 575 28.64 -27.09 -3.47
C PRO A 575 29.33 -27.48 -4.78
N ILE A 576 28.63 -27.25 -5.90
CA ILE A 576 29.22 -27.32 -7.23
C ILE A 576 29.78 -25.93 -7.56
N PHE A 577 31.10 -25.84 -7.74
CA PHE A 577 31.77 -24.57 -8.05
C PHE A 577 31.59 -24.18 -9.53
N LYS A 578 31.56 -22.87 -9.79
CA LYS A 578 31.59 -22.28 -11.13
C LYS A 578 33.02 -22.18 -11.66
N CYS A 579 33.16 -22.41 -12.97
CA CYS A 579 34.40 -22.15 -13.68
C CYS A 579 34.65 -20.64 -13.85
N GLU A 580 35.83 -20.15 -13.49
CA GLU A 580 36.22 -18.74 -13.63
C GLU A 580 36.33 -18.25 -15.08
N LYS A 581 36.38 -19.17 -16.06
CA LYS A 581 36.51 -18.84 -17.48
C LYS A 581 35.18 -18.77 -18.22
N CYS A 582 34.23 -19.64 -17.88
CA CYS A 582 32.97 -19.76 -18.62
C CYS A 582 31.73 -19.92 -17.74
N SER A 583 31.87 -19.83 -16.42
CA SER A 583 30.79 -19.97 -15.42
C SER A 583 30.05 -21.31 -15.39
N SER A 584 30.41 -22.28 -16.23
CA SER A 584 29.86 -23.63 -16.21
C SER A 584 30.32 -24.41 -14.97
N ALA A 585 29.59 -25.48 -14.64
CA ALA A 585 29.91 -26.33 -13.50
C ALA A 585 31.32 -26.94 -13.57
N LEU A 586 31.99 -27.02 -12.42
CA LEU A 586 33.21 -27.79 -12.23
C LEU A 586 32.87 -29.23 -11.80
N SER A 587 33.77 -30.17 -12.12
CA SER A 587 33.74 -31.53 -11.58
C SER A 587 33.87 -31.53 -10.04
N PRO A 588 33.58 -32.65 -9.36
CA PRO A 588 33.93 -32.80 -7.95
C PRO A 588 35.40 -32.43 -7.69
N VAL A 589 35.64 -31.73 -6.58
CA VAL A 589 36.96 -31.21 -6.21
C VAL A 589 37.86 -32.37 -5.82
N ASN A 590 39.09 -32.40 -6.34
CA ASN A 590 40.11 -33.32 -5.85
C ASN A 590 40.58 -32.87 -4.46
N ASN A 591 40.37 -33.71 -3.45
CA ASN A 591 40.66 -33.37 -2.06
C ASN A 591 42.16 -33.11 -1.78
N THR A 592 43.05 -33.74 -2.53
CA THR A 592 44.50 -33.63 -2.35
C THR A 592 45.05 -32.36 -3.00
N THR A 593 44.69 -32.12 -4.27
CA THR A 593 45.22 -31.00 -5.05
C THR A 593 44.37 -29.73 -4.92
N LYS A 594 43.16 -29.84 -4.37
CA LYS A 594 42.15 -28.77 -4.32
C LYS A 594 41.89 -28.16 -5.70
N THR A 595 41.81 -29.00 -6.73
CA THR A 595 41.53 -28.60 -8.12
C THR A 595 40.28 -29.28 -8.65
N ALA A 596 39.60 -28.64 -9.60
CA ALA A 596 38.50 -29.25 -10.36
C ALA A 596 38.58 -28.87 -11.85
N LYS A 597 38.03 -29.71 -12.73
CA LYS A 597 37.98 -29.48 -14.18
C LYS A 597 36.61 -28.99 -14.58
N CYS A 598 36.55 -27.99 -15.46
CA CYS A 598 35.29 -27.51 -16.02
C CYS A 598 34.64 -28.58 -16.91
N THR A 599 33.34 -28.81 -16.73
CA THR A 599 32.59 -29.77 -17.53
C THR A 599 32.45 -29.33 -18.99
N ALA A 600 32.42 -28.01 -19.26
CA ALA A 600 32.32 -27.42 -20.59
C ALA A 600 33.70 -27.19 -21.23
N CYS A 601 34.48 -26.20 -20.77
CA CYS A 601 35.72 -25.77 -21.43
C CYS A 601 36.97 -26.58 -21.04
N LYS A 602 36.84 -27.57 -20.15
CA LYS A 602 37.92 -28.45 -19.65
C LYS A 602 39.07 -27.76 -18.90
N TYR A 603 38.97 -26.45 -18.65
CA TYR A 603 39.90 -25.69 -17.83
C TYR A 603 40.04 -26.30 -16.42
N THR A 604 41.28 -26.43 -15.92
CA THR A 604 41.55 -26.92 -14.56
C THR A 604 41.76 -25.74 -13.63
N GLN A 605 40.87 -25.59 -12.66
CA GLN A 605 40.87 -24.47 -11.72
C GLN A 605 41.37 -24.92 -10.34
N LYS A 606 42.21 -24.08 -9.71
CA LYS A 606 42.59 -24.23 -8.30
C LYS A 606 41.53 -23.59 -7.42
N LEU A 607 41.05 -24.31 -6.41
CA LEU A 607 39.93 -23.91 -5.56
C LEU A 607 40.29 -23.71 -4.10
N ALA A 608 41.56 -23.94 -3.68
CA ALA A 608 41.96 -23.85 -2.28
C ALA A 608 41.55 -22.51 -1.61
N LYS A 609 41.81 -21.37 -2.26
CA LYS A 609 41.44 -20.04 -1.74
C LYS A 609 39.91 -19.84 -1.70
N THR A 610 39.20 -20.28 -2.74
CA THR A 610 37.74 -20.18 -2.82
C THR A 610 37.07 -21.01 -1.73
N ILE A 611 37.55 -22.24 -1.50
CA ILE A 611 37.04 -23.14 -0.44
C ILE A 611 37.26 -22.51 0.93
N LEU A 612 38.47 -22.03 1.23
CA LEU A 612 38.75 -21.34 2.50
C LEU A 612 37.87 -20.10 2.70
N THR A 613 37.63 -19.33 1.64
CA THR A 613 36.77 -18.14 1.70
C THR A 613 35.32 -18.53 1.96
N LEU A 614 34.83 -19.59 1.32
CA LEU A 614 33.49 -20.12 1.57
C LEU A 614 33.34 -20.56 3.03
N GLU A 615 34.28 -21.35 3.56
CA GLU A 615 34.26 -21.83 4.95
C GLU A 615 34.22 -20.66 5.95
N CYS A 616 35.06 -19.64 5.76
CA CYS A 616 35.05 -18.45 6.61
C CYS A 616 33.73 -17.67 6.49
N SER A 617 33.22 -17.48 5.27
CA SER A 617 32.01 -16.73 5.02
C SER A 617 30.77 -17.44 5.58
N ASP A 618 30.67 -18.75 5.42
CA ASP A 618 29.58 -19.59 5.90
C ASP A 618 29.46 -19.56 7.44
N LYS A 619 30.59 -19.63 8.15
CA LYS A 619 30.59 -19.51 9.62
C LYS A 619 29.99 -18.19 10.11
N VAL A 620 30.37 -17.08 9.47
CA VAL A 620 29.86 -15.73 9.82
C VAL A 620 28.38 -15.62 9.43
N PHE A 621 28.02 -16.09 8.24
CA PHE A 621 26.66 -16.13 7.74
C PHE A 621 25.71 -16.87 8.69
N ARG A 622 26.02 -18.12 9.07
CA ARG A 622 25.17 -18.93 9.97
C ARG A 622 24.97 -18.25 11.32
N THR A 623 26.04 -17.69 11.89
CA THR A 623 25.98 -17.00 13.19
C THR A 623 25.08 -15.77 13.12
N VAL A 624 25.20 -14.97 12.07
CA VAL A 624 24.39 -13.76 11.87
C VAL A 624 22.95 -14.10 11.59
N LEU A 625 22.70 -15.11 10.75
CA LEU A 625 21.35 -15.57 10.42
C LEU A 625 20.62 -16.07 11.67
N GLU A 626 21.25 -16.91 12.49
CA GLU A 626 20.68 -17.40 13.74
C GLU A 626 20.33 -16.26 14.71
N LYS A 627 21.26 -15.31 14.90
CA LYS A 627 21.03 -14.14 15.76
C LYS A 627 19.90 -13.25 15.23
N PHE A 628 19.83 -13.05 13.92
CA PHE A 628 18.76 -12.29 13.30
C PHE A 628 17.41 -12.98 13.50
N LEU A 629 17.29 -14.26 13.14
CA LEU A 629 16.03 -15.01 13.25
C LEU A 629 15.52 -15.12 14.69
N SER A 630 16.42 -15.16 15.67
CA SER A 630 16.10 -15.17 17.11
C SER A 630 15.85 -13.77 17.71
N GLY A 631 15.84 -12.70 16.90
CA GLY A 631 15.58 -11.33 17.37
C GLY A 631 16.75 -10.67 18.11
N ASN A 632 17.93 -11.29 18.13
CA ASN A 632 19.12 -10.83 18.84
C ASN A 632 20.02 -9.92 18.00
N GLN A 633 19.63 -9.61 16.75
CA GLN A 633 20.38 -8.72 15.86
C GLN A 633 19.43 -7.96 14.93
N GLY A 634 19.69 -6.65 14.72
CA GLY A 634 18.91 -5.79 13.83
C GLY A 634 19.24 -5.99 12.33
N PRO A 635 18.44 -5.38 11.42
CA PRO A 635 18.56 -5.60 9.98
C PRO A 635 19.83 -5.00 9.36
N GLU A 636 20.35 -3.85 9.84
CA GLU A 636 21.47 -3.14 9.18
C GLU A 636 22.77 -3.98 9.11
N HIS A 637 23.25 -4.46 10.26
CA HIS A 637 24.45 -5.30 10.30
C HIS A 637 24.22 -6.64 9.57
N THR A 638 23.01 -7.18 9.69
CA THR A 638 22.61 -8.43 9.05
C THR A 638 22.69 -8.32 7.52
N LEU A 639 22.08 -7.29 6.94
CA LEU A 639 22.10 -7.03 5.49
C LEU A 639 23.53 -6.96 4.94
N HIS A 640 24.44 -6.28 5.63
CA HIS A 640 25.83 -6.17 5.20
C HIS A 640 26.51 -7.54 5.03
N VAL A 641 26.33 -8.44 6.01
CA VAL A 641 26.91 -9.78 5.99
C VAL A 641 26.24 -10.65 4.93
N LEU A 642 24.91 -10.62 4.87
CA LEU A 642 24.13 -11.41 3.91
C LEU A 642 24.45 -11.02 2.46
N ASN A 643 24.53 -9.72 2.14
CA ASN A 643 24.85 -9.24 0.80
C ASN A 643 26.25 -9.72 0.35
N LYS A 644 27.26 -9.63 1.24
CA LYS A 644 28.61 -10.12 0.95
C LYS A 644 28.66 -11.63 0.73
N HIS A 645 27.96 -12.40 1.57
CA HIS A 645 27.90 -13.85 1.42
C HIS A 645 27.18 -14.24 0.12
N LEU A 646 26.04 -13.61 -0.18
CA LEU A 646 25.28 -13.87 -1.39
C LEU A 646 26.06 -13.51 -2.66
N GLN A 647 26.80 -12.40 -2.65
CA GLN A 647 27.69 -12.02 -3.75
C GLN A 647 28.76 -13.08 -3.99
N PHE A 648 29.38 -13.60 -2.92
CA PHE A 648 30.35 -14.69 -3.01
C PHE A 648 29.73 -15.97 -3.58
N LEU A 649 28.56 -16.39 -3.08
CA LEU A 649 27.85 -17.56 -3.57
C LEU A 649 27.50 -17.41 -5.06
N GLN A 650 26.94 -16.26 -5.46
CA GLN A 650 26.56 -16.02 -6.84
C GLN A 650 27.75 -16.12 -7.81
N GLN A 651 28.91 -15.60 -7.41
CA GLN A 651 30.11 -15.64 -8.24
C GLN A 651 30.71 -17.05 -8.34
N ASN A 652 30.67 -17.83 -7.27
CA ASN A 652 31.49 -19.05 -7.16
C ASN A 652 30.70 -20.36 -7.17
N ILE A 653 29.39 -20.36 -6.90
CA ILE A 653 28.58 -21.57 -6.70
C ILE A 653 27.47 -21.68 -7.75
N CYS A 654 27.27 -22.87 -8.30
CA CYS A 654 26.17 -23.21 -9.19
C CYS A 654 24.86 -23.37 -8.41
N LEU A 655 23.76 -22.91 -8.98
CA LEU A 655 22.42 -23.09 -8.43
C LEU A 655 21.78 -24.40 -8.94
N PRO A 656 20.87 -25.00 -8.16
CA PRO A 656 20.31 -24.53 -6.87
C PRO A 656 21.24 -24.84 -5.67
N TRP A 657 21.34 -23.91 -4.71
CA TRP A 657 22.09 -24.06 -3.46
C TRP A 657 21.27 -23.52 -2.28
N GLN A 658 21.24 -24.23 -1.15
CA GLN A 658 20.31 -23.91 -0.06
C GLN A 658 20.66 -22.58 0.61
N ASP A 659 21.94 -22.31 0.88
CA ASP A 659 22.35 -21.05 1.55
C ASP A 659 22.07 -19.81 0.68
N PHE A 660 22.01 -19.99 -0.64
CA PHE A 660 21.62 -18.91 -1.54
C PHE A 660 20.18 -18.48 -1.28
N ASN A 661 19.27 -19.45 -1.12
CA ASN A 661 17.87 -19.20 -0.78
C ASN A 661 17.75 -18.60 0.62
N ASN A 662 18.48 -19.15 1.60
CA ASN A 662 18.48 -18.62 2.97
C ASN A 662 18.94 -17.16 3.03
N CYS A 663 20.00 -16.82 2.30
CA CYS A 663 20.45 -15.44 2.19
C CYS A 663 19.40 -14.52 1.59
N GLN A 664 18.80 -14.92 0.46
CA GLN A 664 17.77 -14.12 -0.19
C GLN A 664 16.58 -13.91 0.73
N GLU A 665 16.01 -14.96 1.32
CA GLU A 665 14.85 -14.82 2.23
C GLU A 665 15.17 -13.96 3.46
N ALA A 666 16.37 -14.09 4.05
CA ALA A 666 16.77 -13.26 5.17
C ALA A 666 16.98 -11.78 4.78
N ILE A 667 17.51 -11.51 3.58
CA ILE A 667 17.59 -10.14 3.02
C ILE A 667 16.18 -9.56 2.82
N LYS A 668 15.24 -10.34 2.27
CA LYS A 668 13.85 -9.91 2.08
C LYS A 668 13.18 -9.56 3.41
N GLN A 669 13.41 -10.37 4.45
CA GLN A 669 12.93 -10.08 5.82
C GLN A 669 13.54 -8.79 6.39
N CYS A 670 14.85 -8.58 6.22
CA CYS A 670 15.51 -7.35 6.67
C CYS A 670 14.89 -6.10 6.02
N TYR A 671 14.63 -6.12 4.71
CA TYR A 671 13.97 -5.02 4.03
C TYR A 671 12.49 -4.87 4.41
N ALA A 672 11.78 -5.96 4.67
CA ALA A 672 10.39 -5.90 5.13
C ALA A 672 10.25 -5.22 6.50
N MET A 673 11.24 -5.42 7.39
CA MET A 673 11.29 -4.74 8.68
C MET A 673 11.52 -3.22 8.58
N GLN A 674 12.07 -2.74 7.46
CA GLN A 674 12.30 -1.32 7.16
C GLN A 674 11.12 -0.68 6.43
N ALA A 675 10.22 -1.49 5.88
CA ALA A 675 9.05 -1.07 5.11
C ALA A 675 7.78 -1.10 5.99
N ASN A 676 6.59 -1.25 5.41
CA ASN A 676 5.35 -1.47 6.15
C ASN A 676 5.52 -2.63 7.14
N CYS A 677 5.58 -2.28 8.43
CA CYS A 677 5.93 -3.22 9.49
C CYS A 677 5.11 -2.90 10.75
N HIS A 678 4.32 -3.87 11.18
CA HIS A 678 3.55 -3.82 12.42
C HIS A 678 4.13 -4.78 13.44
N VAL A 679 4.62 -4.24 14.55
CA VAL A 679 5.11 -5.04 15.68
C VAL A 679 3.93 -5.66 16.42
N ILE A 680 3.94 -6.99 16.53
CA ILE A 680 2.98 -7.75 17.33
C ILE A 680 3.62 -8.22 18.64
N GLU A 681 2.79 -8.33 19.69
CA GLU A 681 3.19 -8.77 21.04
C GLU A 681 3.45 -10.29 21.11
#